data_AF-A0AAU6I453-F1
#
_entry.id   AF-A0AAU6I453-F1
#
_cell.length_a   1.000
_cell.length_b   1.000
_cell.length_c   1.000
_cell.angle_alpha   90.00
_cell.angle_beta   90.00
_cell.angle_gamma   90.00
#
_symmetry.space_group_name_H-M   'P 1'
#
loop_
_entity.id
_entity.type
_entity.pdbx_description
1 polymer ?
#
loop_
_entity_poly.entity_id
_entity_poly.type
_entity_poly.pdbx_seq_one_letter_code
_entity_poly.pdbx_strand_id
1 'polypeptide(L)'
;MRTSDEIYHRVRWDPRFDPARFVLGVHQRGAAPKRVPLPAFVPGGDIPWHRVLFVEADGEVVWDRATGTDRIDMSTAGRVRTPRLLRAPFFTADTPHVWDDAAARWRAPGRTEATADATRLRVLTWNTLWDRYDSDRIDTDHRRPLLLAALEDADADVIALQEVEAGLLDLLLRAPWIRAAYTVGSDPRGKRVDDTGLLLLSRLPVREAGHHALGPHKGVTALTLETASGPLVVAATHLSSNHSDNGPARREAELARIAEGLADVVGPLMLLGDFNDGDDGPAGPAAALQLRDAWTEVRGPADQSPTFDPAVNPLAAVSSLSGRSSRLDRILLRGSALRPTDAALRGDSPGPGGLYVSDHFGVEAVVGLGGADVATARDGAGSTPDPGSASGLGPPSGLGSEGAEHAVGDFAAREALDPGPTARTAVAWLPSEDLWPVIQELRRAYDPQARRWPPHVNLLFGFVPESAFERAVPLLSRVAAASPPFDIRLGGVHTFGHRDDATVWLDPAGAGPEPWARLRAALEQRFPRCRGRAEGFTPHLTLGRVRDTRPVVADCAARLGSAVPARVGHLVLLSRRGAEPMRPRATVALGTGEVRWLPDPATATATTAATGTAVAVGGTAATATAVPPDDRGAEHTARCLWDALGEGTVHVVGSRRMGGALPGADLDLVAALPGVVDMADVQARVTRALPDATRVRQVTGARVPGLRLSVGGLGIDLSVVATGPLTPAEAVDQRAGLGAPAATALSAVSDADAVRSAVGGRHAAFARLAAEVKAWAKARGLDSAPFGGLPGLAWSVLAARTTREADVLSPAGLLRDFFGTWAAWDWRDPVGLDPVGRGSVGRGGPVGLSHVGLGPVDQPSPAVSVMTPTAPVRLCTAQVGPGFRDLLADELYRAWDILETAARTGADPLPELLSPPPLHRRHAAWLVVGLRAAGTEEFEETRGRVRGRVRALLTALEDAGTPDAHAWPHPFEEGPASAAYAIGLGRDPLGTARLTGITRRWGKGLPGVVTERAECGDVPTLRSPGPVFPAHRE
;
A
#
# COMPACT_ATOMS: atom_id res chain seq x y z
N MET A 1 6.24 18.30 20.82
CA MET A 1 7.20 17.41 20.16
C MET A 1 6.45 16.67 19.08
N ARG A 2 6.87 16.80 17.82
CA ARG A 2 6.30 16.07 16.68
C ARG A 2 6.51 14.56 16.82
N THR A 3 5.70 13.76 16.14
CA THR A 3 5.92 12.31 16.05
C THR A 3 7.10 11.98 15.13
N SER A 4 7.63 10.76 15.19
CA SER A 4 8.67 10.30 14.26
C SER A 4 8.20 10.34 12.79
N ASP A 5 6.90 10.10 12.56
CA ASP A 5 6.26 10.19 11.25
C ASP A 5 6.19 11.64 10.75
N GLU A 6 5.76 12.57 11.61
CA GLU A 6 5.74 14.00 11.30
C GLU A 6 7.14 14.56 11.03
N ILE A 7 8.16 14.14 11.80
CA ILE A 7 9.55 14.51 11.56
C ILE A 7 10.04 13.93 10.24
N TYR A 8 9.75 12.67 9.97
CA TYR A 8 10.13 12.04 8.71
C TYR A 8 9.51 12.76 7.51
N HIS A 9 8.21 13.03 7.54
CA HIS A 9 7.52 13.70 6.45
C HIS A 9 7.99 15.14 6.30
N ARG A 10 8.26 15.84 7.41
CA ARG A 10 8.89 17.16 7.36
C ARG A 10 10.23 17.10 6.68
N VAL A 11 11.13 16.20 7.10
CA VAL A 11 12.46 16.07 6.48
C VAL A 11 12.35 15.71 5.00
N ARG A 12 11.43 14.81 4.63
CA ARG A 12 11.28 14.33 3.25
C ARG A 12 10.74 15.38 2.29
N TRP A 13 9.91 16.30 2.78
CA TRP A 13 9.14 17.21 1.92
C TRP A 13 9.46 18.70 2.11
N ASP A 14 10.12 19.09 3.20
CA ASP A 14 10.55 20.47 3.43
C ASP A 14 11.88 20.72 2.71
N PRO A 15 11.91 21.64 1.72
CA PRO A 15 13.08 21.86 0.87
C PRO A 15 14.29 22.45 1.62
N ARG A 16 14.12 22.84 2.89
CA ARG A 16 15.21 23.30 3.75
C ARG A 16 16.07 22.15 4.26
N PHE A 17 15.59 20.91 4.22
CA PHE A 17 16.29 19.71 4.72
C PHE A 17 16.72 18.79 3.58
N ASP A 18 17.86 18.13 3.74
CA ASP A 18 18.33 17.08 2.84
C ASP A 18 18.08 15.72 3.50
N PRO A 19 17.08 14.94 3.03
CA PRO A 19 16.73 13.64 3.60
C PRO A 19 17.91 12.68 3.75
N ALA A 20 18.90 12.75 2.85
CA ALA A 20 20.07 11.87 2.88
C ALA A 20 20.97 12.10 4.10
N ARG A 21 20.84 13.23 4.77
CA ARG A 21 21.64 13.60 5.96
C ARG A 21 21.01 13.13 7.26
N PHE A 22 19.81 12.54 7.20
CA PHE A 22 19.07 12.07 8.35
C PHE A 22 19.19 10.56 8.51
N VAL A 23 19.30 10.12 9.76
CA VAL A 23 19.32 8.72 10.15
C VAL A 23 18.30 8.52 11.26
N LEU A 24 17.55 7.43 11.13
CA LEU A 24 16.56 6.98 12.10
C LEU A 24 17.21 5.91 12.97
N GLY A 25 17.24 6.14 14.28
CA GLY A 25 17.60 5.13 15.27
C GLY A 25 16.42 4.21 15.51
N VAL A 26 16.47 2.98 15.00
CA VAL A 26 15.37 2.02 15.03
C VAL A 26 15.59 0.96 16.11
N HIS A 27 14.61 0.75 16.97
CA HIS A 27 14.62 -0.26 18.01
C HIS A 27 14.74 -1.68 17.42
N GLN A 28 15.68 -2.46 17.96
CA GLN A 28 15.84 -3.88 17.70
C GLN A 28 15.78 -4.65 19.02
N ARG A 29 14.98 -5.71 19.08
CA ARG A 29 14.81 -6.50 20.30
C ARG A 29 16.12 -7.20 20.67
N GLY A 30 16.67 -6.90 21.85
CA GLY A 30 17.90 -7.51 22.38
C GLY A 30 19.20 -7.01 21.75
N ALA A 31 19.19 -5.92 20.99
CA ALA A 31 20.37 -5.32 20.37
C ALA A 31 20.35 -3.79 20.49
N ALA A 32 21.49 -3.15 20.22
CA ALA A 32 21.57 -1.69 20.13
C ALA A 32 20.69 -1.17 18.97
N PRO A 33 20.16 0.07 19.03
CA PRO A 33 19.31 0.62 17.98
C PRO A 33 20.00 0.59 16.61
N LYS A 34 19.32 0.00 15.61
CA LYS A 34 19.77 -0.03 14.22
C LYS A 34 19.65 1.36 13.63
N ARG A 35 20.75 1.88 13.11
CA ARG A 35 20.77 3.17 12.39
C ARG A 35 20.36 2.93 10.94
N VAL A 36 19.25 3.53 10.53
CA VAL A 36 18.68 3.39 9.19
C VAL A 36 18.69 4.77 8.52
N PRO A 37 19.38 4.97 7.40
CA PRO A 37 19.29 6.21 6.64
C PRO A 37 17.83 6.53 6.29
N LEU A 38 17.40 7.78 6.48
CA LEU A 38 16.02 8.18 6.25
C LEU A 38 15.52 7.88 4.82
N PRO A 39 16.32 8.03 3.74
CA PRO A 39 15.88 7.64 2.39
C PRO A 39 15.63 6.14 2.21
N ALA A 40 16.33 5.31 2.99
CA ALA A 40 16.18 3.86 2.99
C ALA A 40 15.04 3.39 3.89
N PHE A 41 14.41 4.30 4.63
CA PHE A 41 13.25 4.01 5.44
C PHE A 41 11.98 4.03 4.59
N VAL A 42 11.23 2.93 4.61
CA VAL A 42 9.95 2.79 3.91
C VAL A 42 8.82 3.03 4.92
N PRO A 43 8.07 4.15 4.82
CA PRO A 43 6.86 4.39 5.60
C PRO A 43 5.89 3.22 5.49
N GLY A 44 5.49 2.63 6.61
CA GLY A 44 4.59 1.48 6.62
C GLY A 44 5.16 0.19 6.01
N GLY A 45 6.48 0.12 5.74
CA GLY A 45 7.17 -1.11 5.35
C GLY A 45 7.61 -1.94 6.56
N ASP A 46 8.68 -2.74 6.40
CA ASP A 46 9.21 -3.67 7.45
C ASP A 46 9.59 -3.00 8.78
N ILE A 47 9.70 -1.66 8.82
CA ILE A 47 10.03 -0.89 10.03
C ILE A 47 8.92 0.11 10.32
N PRO A 48 8.02 -0.20 11.29
CA PRO A 48 6.99 0.73 11.70
C PRO A 48 7.55 1.92 12.47
N TRP A 49 6.84 3.06 12.43
CA TRP A 49 7.27 4.33 13.02
C TRP A 49 7.59 4.24 14.52
N HIS A 50 6.92 3.36 15.24
CA HIS A 50 7.18 3.15 16.66
C HIS A 50 8.51 2.53 16.98
N ARG A 51 9.19 1.95 16.00
CA ARG A 51 10.56 1.54 16.23
C ARG A 51 11.53 2.71 16.12
N VAL A 52 11.17 3.86 15.56
CA VAL A 52 12.06 5.03 15.50
C VAL A 52 12.22 5.68 16.88
N LEU A 53 13.31 5.37 17.59
CA LEU A 53 13.67 5.91 18.90
C LEU A 53 14.18 7.34 18.82
N PHE A 54 15.01 7.65 17.83
CA PHE A 54 15.56 8.98 17.60
C PHE A 54 15.73 9.25 16.11
N VAL A 55 15.78 10.52 15.75
CA VAL A 55 16.22 11.00 14.44
C VAL A 55 17.43 11.87 14.66
N GLU A 56 18.51 11.56 13.97
CA GLU A 56 19.72 12.35 13.97
C GLU A 56 19.98 12.91 12.57
N ALA A 57 20.67 14.04 12.53
CA ALA A 57 21.22 14.60 11.31
C ALA A 57 22.64 15.07 11.58
N ASP A 58 23.58 14.80 10.66
CA ASP A 58 24.99 15.21 10.81
C ASP A 58 25.66 14.83 12.15
N GLY A 59 25.24 13.72 12.76
CA GLY A 59 25.72 13.30 14.09
C GLY A 59 25.06 14.01 15.28
N GLU A 60 24.12 14.92 15.03
CA GLU A 60 23.31 15.61 16.04
C GLU A 60 21.92 14.97 16.15
N VAL A 61 21.50 14.57 17.35
CA VAL A 61 20.15 14.04 17.59
C VAL A 61 19.11 15.16 17.52
N VAL A 62 18.46 15.37 16.39
CA VAL A 62 17.49 16.45 16.17
C VAL A 62 16.10 16.15 16.72
N TRP A 63 15.82 14.87 16.98
CA TRP A 63 14.58 14.39 17.59
C TRP A 63 14.85 13.13 18.40
N ASP A 64 14.32 13.00 19.60
CA ASP A 64 14.51 11.80 20.45
C ASP A 64 13.30 11.54 21.33
N ARG A 65 12.72 10.34 21.15
CA ARG A 65 11.47 9.92 21.79
C ARG A 65 11.58 9.79 23.30
N ALA A 66 12.69 9.26 23.82
CA ALA A 66 12.84 8.99 25.25
C ALA A 66 12.99 10.28 26.06
N THR A 67 13.70 11.26 25.50
CA THR A 67 13.99 12.55 26.14
C THR A 67 12.98 13.64 25.82
N GLY A 68 12.10 13.43 24.84
CA GLY A 68 11.14 14.44 24.39
C GLY A 68 11.76 15.52 23.49
N THR A 69 12.98 15.29 22.99
CA THR A 69 13.74 16.27 22.19
C THR A 69 13.09 16.45 20.81
N ASP A 70 12.83 17.69 20.42
CA ASP A 70 12.44 18.07 19.06
C ASP A 70 13.04 19.45 18.75
N ARG A 71 14.17 19.45 18.04
CA ARG A 71 14.93 20.65 17.68
C ARG A 71 15.13 20.78 16.17
N ILE A 72 14.36 20.06 15.36
CA ILE A 72 14.52 20.03 13.89
C ILE A 72 14.48 21.42 13.25
N ASP A 73 13.69 22.36 13.80
CA ASP A 73 13.63 23.74 13.27
C ASP A 73 14.72 24.67 13.79
N MET A 74 15.29 24.36 14.96
CA MET A 74 16.33 25.18 15.59
C MET A 74 17.74 24.74 15.16
N SER A 75 17.89 23.45 14.83
CA SER A 75 19.17 22.90 14.40
C SER A 75 19.52 23.31 12.97
N THR A 76 20.82 23.44 12.72
CA THR A 76 21.36 23.57 11.36
C THR A 76 21.69 22.20 10.75
N ALA A 77 21.66 21.14 11.56
CA ALA A 77 21.91 19.78 11.14
C ALA A 77 20.84 19.29 10.16
N GLY A 78 21.28 18.60 9.11
CA GLY A 78 20.42 18.08 8.05
C GLY A 78 19.87 19.13 7.09
N ARG A 79 20.21 20.42 7.24
CA ARG A 79 19.79 21.45 6.28
C ARG A 79 20.48 21.30 4.93
N VAL A 80 19.76 21.62 3.86
CA VAL A 80 20.32 21.71 2.50
C VAL A 80 21.37 22.82 2.50
N ARG A 81 22.63 22.46 2.25
CA ARG A 81 23.73 23.42 2.05
C ARG A 81 23.92 23.76 0.58
N THR A 82 23.70 22.77 -0.29
CA THR A 82 23.72 22.90 -1.74
C THR A 82 22.53 22.11 -2.29
N PRO A 83 21.62 22.71 -3.08
CA PRO A 83 20.46 22.01 -3.59
C PRO A 83 20.85 20.77 -4.42
N ARG A 84 20.12 19.67 -4.23
CA ARG A 84 20.20 18.47 -5.09
C ARG A 84 19.73 18.80 -6.50
N LEU A 85 20.30 18.20 -7.54
CA LEU A 85 19.75 18.26 -8.90
C LEU A 85 18.68 17.18 -9.09
N LEU A 86 18.89 16.01 -8.48
CA LEU A 86 17.93 14.91 -8.42
C LEU A 86 16.94 15.14 -7.26
N ARG A 87 15.89 15.93 -7.51
CA ARG A 87 14.93 16.37 -6.48
C ARG A 87 13.67 15.51 -6.41
N ALA A 88 13.14 15.41 -5.20
CA ALA A 88 11.77 14.95 -4.95
C ALA A 88 10.74 15.94 -5.54
N PRO A 89 9.52 15.50 -5.90
CA PRO A 89 8.97 14.17 -5.69
C PRO A 89 9.35 13.15 -6.77
N PHE A 90 9.97 13.58 -7.88
CA PHE A 90 10.33 12.65 -8.94
C PHE A 90 11.46 11.71 -8.52
N PHE A 91 12.64 12.25 -8.18
CA PHE A 91 13.73 11.42 -7.69
C PHE A 91 13.60 11.18 -6.18
N THR A 92 13.55 9.90 -5.80
CA THR A 92 13.87 9.48 -4.45
C THR A 92 15.37 9.30 -4.34
N ALA A 93 15.97 9.96 -3.35
CA ALA A 93 17.38 9.89 -3.02
C ALA A 93 17.90 8.45 -2.88
N ASP A 94 19.07 8.17 -3.46
CA ASP A 94 19.81 6.93 -3.27
C ASP A 94 21.22 7.21 -2.73
N THR A 95 21.87 6.16 -2.21
CA THR A 95 23.26 6.21 -1.72
C THR A 95 24.17 5.51 -2.72
N PRO A 96 25.11 6.23 -3.35
CA PRO A 96 26.13 5.60 -4.17
C PRO A 96 27.14 4.83 -3.30
N HIS A 97 27.82 3.84 -3.86
CA HIS A 97 28.77 2.99 -3.13
C HIS A 97 30.10 2.86 -3.87
N VAL A 98 31.19 2.95 -3.12
CA VAL A 98 32.56 2.68 -3.57
C VAL A 98 33.14 1.53 -2.77
N TRP A 99 34.06 0.78 -3.39
CA TRP A 99 34.75 -0.29 -2.69
C TRP A 99 35.82 0.28 -1.75
N ASP A 100 35.89 -0.26 -0.54
CA ASP A 100 36.92 0.04 0.45
C ASP A 100 37.82 -1.19 0.60
N ASP A 101 39.03 -1.11 0.04
CA ASP A 101 40.01 -2.20 0.12
C ASP A 101 40.43 -2.52 1.56
N ALA A 102 40.55 -1.50 2.41
CA ALA A 102 40.98 -1.70 3.80
C ALA A 102 39.92 -2.43 4.62
N ALA A 103 38.63 -2.16 4.35
CA ALA A 103 37.51 -2.80 5.02
C ALA A 103 36.93 -4.01 4.26
N ALA A 104 37.49 -4.33 3.08
CA ALA A 104 37.02 -5.35 2.15
C ALA A 104 35.49 -5.32 1.95
N ARG A 105 34.92 -4.12 1.77
CA ARG A 105 33.46 -3.94 1.64
C ARG A 105 33.09 -2.72 0.83
N TRP A 106 31.91 -2.76 0.21
CA TRP A 106 31.25 -1.57 -0.34
C TRP A 106 30.80 -0.62 0.78
N ARG A 107 31.02 0.68 0.61
CA ARG A 107 30.59 1.73 1.54
C ARG A 107 30.15 2.98 0.78
N ALA A 108 29.39 3.84 1.44
CA ALA A 108 29.11 5.17 0.91
C ALA A 108 30.42 5.96 0.73
N PRO A 109 30.60 6.71 -0.37
CA PRO A 109 31.79 7.52 -0.58
C PRO A 109 31.89 8.62 0.50
N GLY A 110 33.13 8.92 0.90
CA GLY A 110 33.39 10.13 1.70
C GLY A 110 33.11 11.40 0.87
N ARG A 111 32.89 12.53 1.54
CA ARG A 111 32.78 13.83 0.86
C ARG A 111 34.00 14.03 -0.04
N THR A 112 33.76 14.13 -1.34
CA THR A 112 34.79 14.34 -2.35
C THR A 112 34.53 15.70 -2.99
N GLU A 113 35.45 16.64 -2.80
CA GLU A 113 35.48 17.91 -3.56
C GLU A 113 36.21 17.74 -4.90
N ALA A 114 36.66 16.52 -5.22
CA ALA A 114 37.35 16.23 -6.46
C ALA A 114 36.38 16.32 -7.65
N THR A 115 36.71 17.18 -8.59
CA THR A 115 36.11 17.23 -9.93
C THR A 115 36.94 16.36 -10.87
N ALA A 116 36.30 15.66 -11.80
CA ALA A 116 37.02 15.00 -12.88
C ALA A 116 37.38 16.03 -13.97
N ASP A 117 38.66 16.13 -14.33
CA ASP A 117 39.17 16.91 -15.47
C ASP A 117 38.86 16.25 -16.83
N ALA A 118 37.86 15.35 -16.87
CA ALA A 118 37.44 14.69 -18.09
C ALA A 118 36.85 15.72 -19.06
N THR A 119 37.48 15.86 -20.24
CA THR A 119 36.98 16.69 -21.36
C THR A 119 36.10 15.89 -22.32
N ARG A 120 36.09 14.56 -22.18
CA ARG A 120 35.26 13.61 -22.92
C ARG A 120 34.84 12.46 -22.00
N LEU A 121 33.68 11.87 -22.28
CA LEU A 121 33.17 10.69 -21.61
C LEU A 121 32.84 9.61 -22.63
N ARG A 122 33.31 8.39 -22.39
CA ARG A 122 32.80 7.19 -23.03
C ARG A 122 31.65 6.64 -22.21
N VAL A 123 30.47 6.56 -22.81
CA VAL A 123 29.27 6.07 -22.14
C VAL A 123 28.72 4.85 -22.87
N LEU A 124 28.29 3.85 -22.12
CA LEU A 124 27.78 2.58 -22.66
C LEU A 124 26.43 2.28 -22.05
N THR A 125 25.47 1.87 -22.88
CA THR A 125 24.23 1.25 -22.42
C THR A 125 24.06 -0.15 -23.00
N TRP A 126 23.60 -1.10 -22.20
CA TRP A 126 23.41 -2.48 -22.65
C TRP A 126 22.29 -3.18 -21.87
N ASN A 127 21.26 -3.64 -22.57
CA ASN A 127 20.30 -4.61 -22.04
C ASN A 127 20.97 -6.01 -21.95
N THR A 128 20.94 -6.62 -20.76
CA THR A 128 21.73 -7.82 -20.43
C THR A 128 20.96 -9.14 -20.51
N LEU A 129 19.72 -9.16 -21.04
CA LEU A 129 18.80 -10.31 -21.18
C LEU A 129 18.05 -10.72 -19.89
N TRP A 130 16.75 -11.04 -20.02
CA TRP A 130 15.83 -11.44 -18.94
C TRP A 130 15.77 -12.98 -18.75
N ASP A 131 16.42 -13.53 -17.71
CA ASP A 131 16.62 -14.99 -17.47
C ASP A 131 15.42 -15.69 -16.81
N ARG A 132 14.40 -14.93 -16.39
CA ARG A 132 13.41 -15.40 -15.39
C ARG A 132 12.48 -16.55 -15.83
N TYR A 133 12.48 -16.95 -17.10
CA TYR A 133 11.52 -17.93 -17.62
C TYR A 133 12.10 -19.05 -18.49
N ASP A 134 13.37 -18.99 -18.90
CA ASP A 134 13.94 -19.91 -19.91
C ASP A 134 15.49 -20.04 -19.81
N SER A 135 16.07 -20.09 -18.61
CA SER A 135 17.53 -20.19 -18.39
C SER A 135 18.19 -21.36 -19.14
N ASP A 136 17.49 -22.48 -19.26
CA ASP A 136 17.95 -23.68 -19.97
C ASP A 136 18.00 -23.50 -21.51
N ARG A 137 17.43 -22.41 -22.03
CA ARG A 137 17.37 -22.13 -23.49
C ARG A 137 18.31 -21.03 -23.95
N ILE A 138 18.91 -20.26 -23.03
CA ILE A 138 19.66 -19.04 -23.35
C ILE A 138 21.10 -19.02 -22.80
N ASP A 139 21.64 -20.17 -22.38
CA ASP A 139 23.01 -20.39 -21.85
C ASP A 139 23.56 -19.27 -20.94
N THR A 140 22.74 -18.78 -20.01
CA THR A 140 23.05 -17.57 -19.20
C THR A 140 24.39 -17.67 -18.47
N ASP A 141 24.73 -18.85 -17.94
CA ASP A 141 25.98 -19.09 -17.22
C ASP A 141 27.23 -18.93 -18.12
N HIS A 142 27.12 -19.18 -19.43
CA HIS A 142 28.20 -18.96 -20.38
C HIS A 142 28.28 -17.49 -20.84
N ARG A 143 27.16 -16.78 -20.89
CA ARG A 143 27.09 -15.38 -21.36
C ARG A 143 27.53 -14.36 -20.30
N ARG A 144 27.24 -14.60 -19.02
CA ARG A 144 27.61 -13.66 -17.93
C ARG A 144 29.13 -13.33 -17.90
N PRO A 145 30.06 -14.30 -18.01
CA PRO A 145 31.49 -13.99 -18.11
C PRO A 145 31.87 -13.24 -19.39
N LEU A 146 31.22 -13.54 -20.53
CA LEU A 146 31.46 -12.84 -21.80
C LEU A 146 31.03 -11.38 -21.71
N LEU A 147 29.86 -11.12 -21.11
CA LEU A 147 29.39 -9.76 -20.84
C LEU A 147 30.37 -9.02 -19.92
N LEU A 148 30.83 -9.65 -18.84
CA LEU A 148 31.77 -9.02 -17.91
C LEU A 148 33.08 -8.62 -18.60
N ALA A 149 33.61 -9.48 -19.48
CA ALA A 149 34.80 -9.19 -20.28
C ALA A 149 34.54 -8.10 -21.33
N ALA A 150 33.37 -8.11 -21.99
CA ALA A 150 33.00 -7.08 -22.97
C ALA A 150 32.81 -5.70 -22.32
N LEU A 151 32.26 -5.65 -21.10
CA LEU A 151 32.13 -4.41 -20.32
C LEU A 151 33.50 -3.86 -19.88
N GLU A 152 34.44 -4.75 -19.54
CA GLU A 152 35.82 -4.37 -19.22
C GLU A 152 36.55 -3.81 -20.45
N ASP A 153 36.44 -4.50 -21.61
CA ASP A 153 37.05 -4.09 -22.88
C ASP A 153 36.48 -2.77 -23.43
N ALA A 154 35.18 -2.53 -23.24
CA ALA A 154 34.55 -1.28 -23.63
C ALA A 154 35.14 -0.06 -22.90
N ASP A 155 35.76 -0.27 -21.73
CA ASP A 155 36.48 0.76 -20.99
C ASP A 155 35.64 2.04 -20.76
N ALA A 156 34.32 1.91 -20.59
CA ALA A 156 33.41 3.05 -20.55
C ALA A 156 33.48 3.80 -19.20
N ASP A 157 33.52 5.13 -19.22
CA ASP A 157 33.50 5.97 -18.02
C ASP A 157 32.19 5.86 -17.25
N VAL A 158 31.07 5.67 -17.97
CA VAL A 158 29.75 5.42 -17.40
C VAL A 158 29.09 4.23 -18.10
N ILE A 159 28.59 3.28 -17.32
CA ILE A 159 27.91 2.08 -17.81
C ILE A 159 26.47 2.08 -17.26
N ALA A 160 25.50 1.96 -18.16
CA ALA A 160 24.08 1.81 -17.87
C ALA A 160 23.60 0.42 -18.31
N LEU A 161 23.22 -0.44 -17.36
CA LEU A 161 22.71 -1.76 -17.67
C LEU A 161 21.21 -1.86 -17.39
N GLN A 162 20.52 -2.63 -18.22
CA GLN A 162 19.10 -2.99 -18.09
C GLN A 162 18.97 -4.51 -17.95
N GLU A 163 17.92 -4.96 -17.27
CA GLU A 163 17.66 -6.40 -17.00
C GLU A 163 18.77 -7.07 -16.15
N VAL A 164 19.42 -6.29 -15.28
CA VAL A 164 20.44 -6.83 -14.37
C VAL A 164 19.80 -7.69 -13.29
N GLU A 165 20.28 -8.93 -13.20
CA GLU A 165 19.83 -9.89 -12.19
C GLU A 165 20.83 -10.03 -11.03
N ALA A 166 20.36 -10.56 -9.90
CA ALA A 166 21.16 -10.76 -8.69
C ALA A 166 22.48 -11.52 -8.95
N GLY A 167 22.47 -12.54 -9.83
CA GLY A 167 23.66 -13.31 -10.19
C GLY A 167 24.69 -12.49 -10.98
N LEU A 168 24.23 -11.70 -11.95
CA LEU A 168 25.10 -10.80 -12.72
C LEU A 168 25.63 -9.66 -11.85
N LEU A 169 24.79 -9.09 -10.98
CA LEU A 169 25.18 -8.05 -10.03
C LEU A 169 26.29 -8.55 -9.10
N ASP A 170 26.17 -9.77 -8.55
CA ASP A 170 27.22 -10.36 -7.70
C ASP A 170 28.55 -10.53 -8.43
N LEU A 171 28.53 -10.92 -9.72
CA LEU A 171 29.74 -10.99 -10.55
C LEU A 171 30.36 -9.61 -10.77
N LEU A 172 29.56 -8.61 -11.15
CA LEU A 172 30.02 -7.22 -11.34
C LEU A 172 30.64 -6.65 -10.06
N LEU A 173 29.98 -6.84 -8.91
CA LEU A 173 30.46 -6.36 -7.61
C LEU A 173 31.72 -7.10 -7.11
N ARG A 174 32.09 -8.22 -7.72
CA ARG A 174 33.33 -8.97 -7.47
C ARG A 174 34.43 -8.67 -8.48
N ALA A 175 34.11 -8.06 -9.61
CA ALA A 175 35.08 -7.77 -10.66
C ALA A 175 36.18 -6.81 -10.13
N PRO A 176 37.47 -7.15 -10.31
CA PRO A 176 38.57 -6.31 -9.81
C PRO A 176 38.55 -4.89 -10.38
N TRP A 177 38.25 -4.72 -11.67
CA TRP A 177 38.21 -3.41 -12.34
C TRP A 177 37.05 -2.54 -11.84
N ILE A 178 35.90 -3.14 -11.51
CA ILE A 178 34.77 -2.43 -10.90
C ILE A 178 35.15 -1.93 -9.50
N ARG A 179 35.70 -2.81 -8.67
CA ARG A 179 36.13 -2.45 -7.31
C ARG A 179 37.23 -1.39 -7.30
N ALA A 180 38.12 -1.43 -8.28
CA ALA A 180 39.23 -0.49 -8.37
C ALA A 180 38.80 0.92 -8.79
N ALA A 181 37.79 1.05 -9.66
CA ALA A 181 37.56 2.30 -10.38
C ALA A 181 36.10 2.80 -10.41
N TYR A 182 35.10 2.02 -10.03
CA TYR A 182 33.70 2.39 -10.21
C TYR A 182 32.96 2.68 -8.91
N THR A 183 32.15 3.72 -8.98
CA THR A 183 31.06 3.97 -8.05
C THR A 183 29.79 3.29 -8.55
N VAL A 184 29.15 2.51 -7.69
CA VAL A 184 27.87 1.85 -7.93
C VAL A 184 26.73 2.79 -7.53
N GLY A 185 25.77 3.01 -8.44
CA GLY A 185 24.69 3.99 -8.26
C GLY A 185 23.62 3.63 -7.24
N SER A 186 23.60 2.38 -6.75
CA SER A 186 22.62 1.86 -5.80
C SER A 186 23.29 1.12 -4.63
N ASP A 187 22.53 0.80 -3.60
CA ASP A 187 22.98 -0.09 -2.52
C ASP A 187 23.25 -1.51 -3.05
N PRO A 188 24.51 -2.02 -2.99
CA PRO A 188 24.87 -3.37 -3.43
C PRO A 188 24.16 -4.49 -2.67
N ARG A 189 23.53 -4.19 -1.52
CA ARG A 189 22.74 -5.14 -0.71
C ARG A 189 21.24 -4.83 -0.74
N GLY A 190 20.85 -3.79 -1.46
CA GLY A 190 19.45 -3.39 -1.61
C GLY A 190 18.73 -4.21 -2.66
N LYS A 191 17.40 -4.26 -2.59
CA LYS A 191 16.55 -4.94 -3.57
C LYS A 191 16.34 -4.15 -4.86
N ARG A 192 16.82 -2.91 -4.96
CA ARG A 192 16.44 -2.00 -6.05
C ARG A 192 16.83 -2.51 -7.44
N VAL A 193 18.03 -3.06 -7.57
CA VAL A 193 18.48 -3.66 -8.83
C VAL A 193 17.62 -4.89 -9.14
N ASP A 194 17.37 -5.76 -8.17
CA ASP A 194 16.46 -6.90 -8.34
C ASP A 194 15.02 -6.49 -8.68
N ASP A 195 14.56 -5.37 -8.15
CA ASP A 195 13.21 -4.86 -8.33
C ASP A 195 13.02 -4.23 -9.71
N THR A 196 14.06 -3.60 -10.30
CA THR A 196 13.94 -2.78 -11.53
C THR A 196 14.80 -3.25 -12.71
N GLY A 197 15.81 -4.08 -12.46
CA GLY A 197 16.83 -4.48 -13.43
C GLY A 197 17.79 -3.36 -13.85
N LEU A 198 17.79 -2.20 -13.19
CA LEU A 198 18.60 -1.04 -13.61
C LEU A 198 19.86 -0.88 -12.76
N LEU A 199 21.00 -0.72 -13.42
CA LEU A 199 22.29 -0.45 -12.77
C LEU A 199 23.04 0.67 -13.50
N LEU A 200 23.53 1.66 -12.72
CA LEU A 200 24.45 2.69 -13.20
C LEU A 200 25.79 2.56 -12.48
N LEU A 201 26.87 2.62 -13.24
CA LEU A 201 28.25 2.58 -12.77
C LEU A 201 29.01 3.79 -13.33
N SER A 202 29.79 4.47 -12.51
CA SER A 202 30.57 5.65 -12.95
C SER A 202 32.00 5.62 -12.40
N ARG A 203 32.99 5.88 -13.26
CA ARG A 203 34.37 6.20 -12.85
C ARG A 203 34.53 7.62 -12.33
N LEU A 204 33.62 8.52 -12.74
CA LEU A 204 33.64 9.90 -12.29
C LEU A 204 33.10 10.02 -10.87
N PRO A 205 33.55 11.03 -10.09
CA PRO A 205 33.02 11.32 -8.77
C PRO A 205 31.50 11.53 -8.82
N VAL A 206 30.77 10.70 -8.07
CA VAL A 206 29.31 10.79 -7.95
C VAL A 206 28.98 11.70 -6.78
N ARG A 207 28.37 12.85 -7.07
CA ARG A 207 27.85 13.80 -6.09
C ARG A 207 26.62 13.26 -5.37
N GLU A 208 25.70 12.69 -6.13
CA GLU A 208 24.43 12.18 -5.63
C GLU A 208 23.84 11.13 -6.56
N ALA A 209 23.02 10.24 -6.00
CA ALA A 209 22.25 9.24 -6.74
C ALA A 209 20.75 9.39 -6.43
N GLY A 210 19.90 8.99 -7.37
CA GLY A 210 18.45 9.04 -7.23
C GLY A 210 17.74 8.06 -8.15
N HIS A 211 16.49 7.75 -7.83
CA HIS A 211 15.69 6.85 -8.64
C HIS A 211 14.20 7.25 -8.67
N HIS A 212 13.49 6.79 -9.68
CA HIS A 212 12.04 6.91 -9.84
C HIS A 212 11.47 5.57 -10.33
N ALA A 213 10.38 5.11 -9.73
CA ALA A 213 9.66 3.93 -10.21
C ALA A 213 8.57 4.36 -11.20
N LEU A 214 8.53 3.74 -12.38
CA LEU A 214 7.52 3.95 -13.41
C LEU A 214 6.41 2.87 -13.37
N GLY A 215 6.72 1.69 -12.82
CA GLY A 215 5.79 0.58 -12.66
C GLY A 215 6.45 -0.62 -11.97
N PRO A 216 5.77 -1.79 -11.91
CA PRO A 216 6.37 -3.03 -11.46
C PRO A 216 7.54 -3.38 -12.38
N HIS A 217 8.76 -3.33 -11.87
CA HIS A 217 9.98 -3.61 -12.63
C HIS A 217 10.41 -2.58 -13.69
N LYS A 218 9.83 -1.37 -13.70
CA LYS A 218 10.21 -0.29 -14.63
C LYS A 218 10.56 0.98 -13.86
N GLY A 219 11.57 1.71 -14.32
CA GLY A 219 12.04 2.88 -13.59
C GLY A 219 13.07 3.74 -14.31
N VAL A 220 13.55 4.73 -13.58
CA VAL A 220 14.69 5.59 -13.92
C VAL A 220 15.65 5.56 -12.74
N THR A 221 16.91 5.28 -12.98
CA THR A 221 18.00 5.49 -11.99
C THR A 221 18.91 6.59 -12.51
N ALA A 222 19.46 7.44 -11.65
CA ALA A 222 20.24 8.59 -12.06
C ALA A 222 21.39 8.91 -11.10
N LEU A 223 22.50 9.41 -11.66
CA LEU A 223 23.67 9.91 -10.97
C LEU A 223 23.93 11.36 -11.38
N THR A 224 24.33 12.19 -10.43
CA THR A 224 24.95 13.49 -10.72
C THR A 224 26.47 13.34 -10.59
N LEU A 225 27.18 13.51 -11.70
CA LEU A 225 28.63 13.38 -11.80
C LEU A 225 29.29 14.76 -11.72
N GLU A 226 30.37 14.88 -10.96
CA GLU A 226 31.16 16.13 -10.91
C GLU A 226 32.18 16.15 -12.05
N THR A 227 32.05 17.12 -12.95
CA THR A 227 32.97 17.36 -14.06
C THR A 227 33.64 18.72 -13.89
N ALA A 228 34.77 18.95 -14.58
CA ALA A 228 35.42 20.26 -14.59
C ALA A 228 34.51 21.40 -15.09
N SER A 229 33.49 21.10 -15.90
CA SER A 229 32.52 22.08 -16.41
C SER A 229 31.28 22.22 -15.52
N GLY A 230 31.25 21.55 -14.36
CA GLY A 230 30.11 21.51 -13.43
C GLY A 230 29.39 20.16 -13.43
N PRO A 231 28.26 20.07 -12.71
CA PRO A 231 27.55 18.81 -12.53
C PRO A 231 26.85 18.34 -13.81
N LEU A 232 27.02 17.05 -14.14
CA LEU A 232 26.37 16.35 -15.24
C LEU A 232 25.41 15.30 -14.69
N VAL A 233 24.14 15.33 -15.08
CA VAL A 233 23.21 14.26 -14.71
C VAL A 233 23.24 13.16 -15.76
N VAL A 234 23.40 11.91 -15.32
CA VAL A 234 23.31 10.71 -16.16
C VAL A 234 22.24 9.79 -15.61
N ALA A 235 21.26 9.44 -16.42
CA ALA A 235 20.14 8.58 -16.06
C ALA A 235 20.07 7.33 -16.95
N ALA A 236 19.56 6.23 -16.40
CA ALA A 236 19.28 5.00 -17.11
C ALA A 236 17.81 4.61 -16.96
N THR A 237 17.19 4.11 -18.02
CA THR A 237 15.80 3.63 -18.01
C THR A 237 15.64 2.33 -18.78
N HIS A 238 14.55 1.62 -18.50
CA HIS A 238 14.10 0.45 -19.24
C HIS A 238 12.59 0.53 -19.32
N LEU A 239 12.05 0.68 -20.53
CA LEU A 239 10.61 0.86 -20.77
C LEU A 239 9.88 -0.46 -21.03
N SER A 240 8.55 -0.42 -21.02
CA SER A 240 7.71 -1.59 -21.26
C SER A 240 7.88 -2.15 -22.69
N SER A 241 8.18 -3.45 -22.81
CA SER A 241 8.30 -4.13 -24.11
C SER A 241 6.94 -4.42 -24.74
N ASN A 242 6.93 -4.78 -26.03
CA ASN A 242 5.71 -5.20 -26.74
C ASN A 242 5.12 -6.54 -26.25
N HIS A 243 5.85 -7.30 -25.43
CA HIS A 243 5.33 -8.47 -24.71
C HIS A 243 4.37 -8.10 -23.58
N SER A 244 4.40 -6.85 -23.12
CA SER A 244 3.52 -6.37 -22.06
C SER A 244 2.10 -6.09 -22.58
N ASP A 245 1.08 -6.43 -21.79
CA ASP A 245 -0.32 -6.09 -22.08
C ASP A 245 -0.47 -4.57 -22.30
N ASN A 246 -0.81 -4.17 -23.54
CA ASN A 246 -0.91 -2.78 -23.97
C ASN A 246 0.43 -2.00 -23.92
N GLY A 247 1.55 -2.67 -24.24
CA GLY A 247 2.91 -2.14 -24.21
C GLY A 247 3.09 -0.74 -24.81
N PRO A 248 2.60 -0.44 -26.04
CA PRO A 248 2.75 0.89 -26.64
C PRO A 248 2.16 2.03 -25.80
N ALA A 249 0.94 1.88 -25.30
CA ALA A 249 0.30 2.92 -24.48
C ALA A 249 0.99 3.07 -23.10
N ARG A 250 1.55 1.98 -22.55
CA ARG A 250 2.37 2.05 -21.33
C ARG A 250 3.64 2.84 -21.58
N ARG A 251 4.36 2.57 -22.68
CA ARG A 251 5.56 3.32 -23.07
C ARG A 251 5.27 4.81 -23.26
N GLU A 252 4.16 5.15 -23.90
CA GLU A 252 3.75 6.55 -24.06
C GLU A 252 3.57 7.25 -22.69
N ALA A 253 2.91 6.59 -21.75
CA ALA A 253 2.74 7.11 -20.39
C ALA A 253 4.07 7.17 -19.61
N GLU A 254 4.94 6.17 -19.77
CA GLU A 254 6.28 6.13 -19.17
C GLU A 254 7.15 7.27 -19.71
N LEU A 255 7.20 7.48 -21.02
CA LEU A 255 7.92 8.58 -21.67
C LEU A 255 7.40 9.94 -21.21
N ALA A 256 6.09 10.13 -21.15
CA ALA A 256 5.49 11.37 -20.63
C ALA A 256 5.91 11.63 -19.18
N ARG A 257 5.95 10.58 -18.35
CA ARG A 257 6.37 10.67 -16.95
C ARG A 257 7.87 10.98 -16.79
N ILE A 258 8.71 10.39 -17.63
CA ILE A 258 10.15 10.71 -17.70
C ILE A 258 10.34 12.16 -18.13
N ALA A 259 9.63 12.63 -19.16
CA ALA A 259 9.71 14.02 -19.61
C ALA A 259 9.35 15.01 -18.48
N GLU A 260 8.28 14.74 -17.76
CA GLU A 260 7.86 15.55 -16.60
C GLU A 260 8.95 15.58 -15.52
N GLY A 261 9.51 14.42 -15.16
CA GLY A 261 10.51 14.32 -14.10
C GLY A 261 11.86 14.94 -14.45
N LEU A 262 12.28 14.85 -15.71
CA LEU A 262 13.54 15.40 -16.17
C LEU A 262 13.44 16.90 -16.47
N ALA A 263 12.24 17.47 -16.56
CA ALA A 263 12.04 18.91 -16.81
C ALA A 263 12.69 19.79 -15.73
N ASP A 264 12.67 19.35 -14.47
CA ASP A 264 13.21 20.09 -13.31
C ASP A 264 14.73 19.90 -13.12
N VAL A 265 15.36 19.02 -13.90
CA VAL A 265 16.81 18.79 -13.83
C VAL A 265 17.54 19.91 -14.57
N VAL A 266 18.14 20.83 -13.81
CA VAL A 266 18.91 21.96 -14.38
C VAL A 266 20.30 21.50 -14.80
N GLY A 267 20.69 21.83 -16.03
CA GLY A 267 22.05 21.56 -16.55
C GLY A 267 22.10 20.46 -17.62
N PRO A 268 23.32 20.03 -18.00
CA PRO A 268 23.51 18.97 -18.98
C PRO A 268 23.01 17.63 -18.43
N LEU A 269 22.35 16.85 -19.30
CA LEU A 269 21.72 15.58 -18.96
C LEU A 269 21.97 14.54 -20.07
N MET A 270 22.29 13.31 -19.68
CA MET A 270 22.26 12.13 -20.54
C MET A 270 21.21 11.14 -20.03
N LEU A 271 20.38 10.60 -20.91
CA LEU A 271 19.46 9.50 -20.62
C LEU A 271 19.82 8.31 -21.52
N LEU A 272 20.15 7.19 -20.90
CA LEU A 272 20.58 5.96 -21.55
C LEU A 272 19.57 4.84 -21.30
N GLY A 273 19.53 3.85 -22.17
CA GLY A 273 18.83 2.60 -21.88
C GLY A 273 18.02 2.05 -23.04
N ASP A 274 17.25 1.01 -22.72
CA ASP A 274 16.33 0.34 -23.62
C ASP A 274 14.94 1.00 -23.55
N PHE A 275 14.59 1.70 -24.62
CA PHE A 275 13.30 2.38 -24.76
C PHE A 275 12.20 1.44 -25.25
N ASN A 276 12.54 0.22 -25.68
CA ASN A 276 11.62 -0.73 -26.29
C ASN A 276 10.78 -0.12 -27.43
N ASP A 277 11.32 0.92 -28.07
CA ASP A 277 10.67 1.72 -29.08
C ASP A 277 11.65 2.02 -30.23
N GLY A 278 11.32 1.48 -31.40
CA GLY A 278 12.08 1.60 -32.63
C GLY A 278 11.80 2.85 -33.44
N ASP A 279 10.78 3.63 -33.07
CA ASP A 279 10.38 4.79 -33.85
C ASP A 279 11.46 5.89 -33.80
N ASP A 280 11.71 6.51 -34.95
CA ASP A 280 12.67 7.60 -35.12
C ASP A 280 11.98 8.92 -35.50
N GLY A 281 12.72 10.03 -35.42
CA GLY A 281 12.20 11.34 -35.81
C GLY A 281 11.06 11.83 -34.90
N PRO A 282 10.03 12.51 -35.44
CA PRO A 282 8.96 13.13 -34.64
C PRO A 282 8.12 12.17 -33.79
N ALA A 283 8.08 10.89 -34.15
CA ALA A 283 7.34 9.86 -33.43
C ALA A 283 8.19 9.11 -32.40
N GLY A 284 9.52 9.30 -32.41
CA GLY A 284 10.45 8.53 -31.59
C GLY A 284 10.65 9.06 -30.17
N PRO A 285 11.30 8.26 -29.30
CA PRO A 285 11.55 8.62 -27.90
C PRO A 285 12.32 9.94 -27.71
N ALA A 286 13.27 10.23 -28.61
CA ALA A 286 14.05 11.47 -28.58
C ALA A 286 13.16 12.71 -28.72
N ALA A 287 12.19 12.69 -29.65
CA ALA A 287 11.24 13.78 -29.84
C ALA A 287 10.26 13.91 -28.67
N ALA A 288 9.73 12.79 -28.18
CA ALA A 288 8.82 12.76 -27.02
C ALA A 288 9.44 13.38 -25.76
N LEU A 289 10.74 13.16 -25.55
CA LEU A 289 11.50 13.69 -24.41
C LEU A 289 12.15 15.06 -24.68
N GLN A 290 12.06 15.57 -25.91
CA GLN A 290 12.77 16.78 -26.37
C GLN A 290 14.29 16.69 -26.14
N LEU A 291 14.86 15.51 -26.40
CA LEU A 291 16.28 15.21 -26.28
C LEU A 291 16.89 14.95 -27.65
N ARG A 292 18.20 15.13 -27.75
CA ARG A 292 18.96 14.83 -28.97
C ARG A 292 19.49 13.40 -28.92
N ASP A 293 19.44 12.68 -30.03
CA ASP A 293 19.92 11.29 -30.11
C ASP A 293 21.38 11.26 -30.56
N ALA A 294 22.28 10.75 -29.71
CA ALA A 294 23.72 10.73 -29.95
C ALA A 294 24.10 9.91 -31.19
N TRP A 295 23.45 8.76 -31.41
CA TRP A 295 23.72 7.91 -32.57
C TRP A 295 23.31 8.61 -33.86
N THR A 296 22.11 9.21 -33.87
CA THR A 296 21.59 9.94 -35.02
C THR A 296 22.46 11.17 -35.36
N GLU A 297 23.01 11.87 -34.35
CA GLU A 297 23.92 13.00 -34.59
C GLU A 297 25.26 12.57 -35.20
N VAL A 298 25.81 11.43 -34.79
CA VAL A 298 27.13 10.95 -35.25
C VAL A 298 27.03 10.22 -36.59
N ARG A 299 26.06 9.32 -36.73
CA ARG A 299 25.93 8.40 -37.88
C ARG A 299 25.00 8.94 -38.96
N GLY A 300 24.19 9.93 -38.62
CA GLY A 300 23.16 10.51 -39.48
C GLY A 300 21.84 9.74 -39.41
N PRO A 301 20.71 10.39 -39.74
CA PRO A 301 19.37 9.80 -39.63
C PRO A 301 19.10 8.64 -40.61
N ALA A 302 19.95 8.48 -41.62
CA ALA A 302 19.87 7.36 -42.57
C ALA A 302 20.48 6.06 -42.02
N ASP A 303 21.33 6.13 -40.99
CA ASP A 303 21.88 4.95 -40.33
C ASP A 303 20.85 4.39 -39.35
N GLN A 304 20.24 3.28 -39.73
CA GLN A 304 19.18 2.57 -39.00
C GLN A 304 19.71 1.27 -38.39
N SER A 305 21.01 1.22 -38.06
CA SER A 305 21.62 0.03 -37.47
C SER A 305 20.84 -0.42 -36.22
N PRO A 306 20.32 -1.67 -36.19
CA PRO A 306 19.50 -2.15 -35.10
C PRO A 306 20.34 -2.46 -33.86
N THR A 307 19.76 -2.25 -32.68
CA THR A 307 20.34 -2.73 -31.41
C THR A 307 19.72 -4.06 -31.00
N PHE A 308 18.57 -4.40 -31.57
CA PHE A 308 17.93 -5.70 -31.46
C PHE A 308 17.69 -6.26 -32.86
N ASP A 309 18.40 -7.33 -33.23
CA ASP A 309 18.36 -7.89 -34.58
C ASP A 309 18.10 -9.42 -34.60
N PRO A 310 16.82 -9.83 -34.68
CA PRO A 310 16.43 -11.23 -34.81
C PRO A 310 16.96 -11.95 -36.06
N ALA A 311 17.39 -11.22 -37.10
CA ALA A 311 17.89 -11.84 -38.33
C ALA A 311 19.35 -12.29 -38.20
N VAL A 312 20.12 -11.63 -37.33
CA VAL A 312 21.57 -11.84 -37.16
C VAL A 312 21.92 -12.49 -35.83
N ASN A 313 21.16 -12.15 -34.77
CA ASN A 313 21.36 -12.67 -33.43
C ASN A 313 20.31 -13.76 -33.12
N PRO A 314 20.71 -15.06 -33.06
CA PRO A 314 19.78 -16.15 -32.76
C PRO A 314 19.09 -15.99 -31.40
N LEU A 315 19.73 -15.32 -30.44
CA LEU A 315 19.14 -15.07 -29.13
C LEU A 315 18.01 -14.04 -29.22
N ALA A 316 18.20 -12.97 -30.00
CA ALA A 316 17.12 -12.01 -30.31
C ALA A 316 15.96 -12.66 -31.09
N ALA A 317 16.24 -13.67 -31.91
CA ALA A 317 15.20 -14.43 -32.59
C ALA A 317 14.29 -15.20 -31.62
N VAL A 318 14.84 -15.68 -30.50
CA VAL A 318 14.07 -16.37 -29.45
C VAL A 318 13.14 -15.39 -28.72
N SER A 319 13.62 -14.17 -28.42
CA SER A 319 12.84 -13.16 -27.68
C SER A 319 11.92 -12.30 -28.55
N SER A 320 12.01 -12.38 -29.89
CA SER A 320 11.22 -11.54 -30.80
C SER A 320 9.81 -12.08 -31.09
N LEU A 321 8.78 -11.25 -30.93
CA LEU A 321 7.41 -11.55 -31.38
C LEU A 321 7.18 -11.31 -32.88
N SER A 322 7.95 -10.38 -33.46
CA SER A 322 7.68 -9.86 -34.81
C SER A 322 8.72 -10.27 -35.84
N GLY A 323 9.89 -10.76 -35.38
CA GLY A 323 11.05 -11.03 -36.22
C GLY A 323 11.69 -9.78 -36.84
N ARG A 324 11.28 -8.56 -36.45
CA ARG A 324 11.78 -7.32 -37.01
C ARG A 324 12.97 -6.79 -36.22
N SER A 325 14.00 -6.34 -36.93
CA SER A 325 15.14 -5.63 -36.37
C SER A 325 14.76 -4.19 -36.04
N SER A 326 15.29 -3.66 -34.94
CA SER A 326 14.91 -2.33 -34.43
C SER A 326 16.02 -1.71 -33.56
N ARG A 327 16.09 -0.37 -33.53
CA ARG A 327 16.98 0.40 -32.64
C ARG A 327 16.22 0.78 -31.38
N LEU A 328 16.28 -0.08 -30.37
CA LEU A 328 15.55 0.05 -29.11
C LEU A 328 16.38 0.79 -28.05
N ASP A 329 17.69 0.59 -28.06
CA ASP A 329 18.64 1.15 -27.11
C ASP A 329 19.16 2.49 -27.59
N ARG A 330 19.14 3.50 -26.73
CA ARG A 330 19.50 4.88 -27.12
C ARG A 330 20.30 5.61 -26.05
N ILE A 331 21.10 6.57 -26.52
CA ILE A 331 21.81 7.55 -25.70
C ILE A 331 21.28 8.93 -26.10
N LEU A 332 20.48 9.52 -25.22
CA LEU A 332 19.79 10.79 -25.44
C LEU A 332 20.43 11.91 -24.62
N LEU A 333 20.58 13.10 -25.22
CA LEU A 333 21.38 14.21 -24.69
C LEU A 333 20.57 15.50 -24.58
N ARG A 334 20.71 16.21 -23.45
CA ARG A 334 20.26 17.59 -23.26
C ARG A 334 21.42 18.50 -22.90
N GLY A 335 21.39 19.71 -23.46
CA GLY A 335 22.37 20.75 -23.20
C GLY A 335 23.40 20.87 -24.31
N SER A 336 23.72 22.12 -24.65
CA SER A 336 24.70 22.45 -25.69
C SER A 336 26.14 22.25 -25.23
N ALA A 337 26.41 21.80 -24.01
CA ALA A 337 27.75 21.38 -23.60
C ALA A 337 28.09 19.94 -24.05
N LEU A 338 27.08 19.09 -24.31
CA LEU A 338 27.29 17.70 -24.68
C LEU A 338 27.43 17.57 -26.19
N ARG A 339 28.55 17.04 -26.68
CA ARG A 339 28.80 16.84 -28.12
C ARG A 339 29.18 15.39 -28.39
N PRO A 340 28.26 14.57 -28.93
CA PRO A 340 28.63 13.22 -29.34
C PRO A 340 29.60 13.33 -30.53
N THR A 341 30.70 12.60 -30.45
CA THR A 341 31.79 12.62 -31.44
C THR A 341 32.00 11.26 -32.08
N ASP A 342 31.58 10.20 -31.40
CA ASP A 342 31.63 8.84 -31.90
C ASP A 342 30.47 8.02 -31.32
N ALA A 343 30.05 6.99 -32.05
CA ALA A 343 28.99 6.06 -31.66
C ALA A 343 29.22 4.70 -32.33
N ALA A 344 29.14 3.63 -31.53
CA ALA A 344 29.43 2.26 -31.97
C ALA A 344 28.53 1.24 -31.27
N LEU A 345 28.29 0.10 -31.93
CA LEU A 345 27.66 -1.06 -31.31
C LEU A 345 28.73 -1.93 -30.64
N ARG A 346 28.34 -2.62 -29.57
CA ARG A 346 29.15 -3.58 -28.83
C ARG A 346 28.42 -4.92 -28.79
N GLY A 347 29.16 -6.01 -29.00
CA GLY A 347 28.61 -7.36 -29.02
C GLY A 347 27.68 -7.65 -30.21
N ASP A 348 27.78 -6.87 -31.29
CA ASP A 348 27.11 -7.05 -32.58
C ASP A 348 27.75 -8.15 -33.45
N SER A 349 28.79 -8.80 -32.92
CA SER A 349 29.41 -10.00 -33.49
C SER A 349 29.47 -11.10 -32.44
N PRO A 350 29.35 -12.38 -32.84
CA PRO A 350 29.39 -13.50 -31.90
C PRO A 350 30.80 -13.68 -31.32
N GLY A 351 30.87 -14.01 -30.04
CA GLY A 351 32.11 -14.31 -29.33
C GLY A 351 32.64 -15.73 -29.62
N PRO A 352 33.70 -16.16 -28.89
CA PRO A 352 34.23 -17.52 -28.98
C PRO A 352 33.12 -18.55 -28.73
N GLY A 353 32.94 -19.50 -29.68
CA GLY A 353 31.86 -20.49 -29.61
C GLY A 353 30.55 -20.08 -30.33
N GLY A 354 30.52 -18.93 -31.00
CA GLY A 354 29.37 -18.51 -31.81
C GLY A 354 28.23 -17.85 -31.02
N LEU A 355 28.46 -17.54 -29.74
CA LEU A 355 27.45 -16.96 -28.85
C LEU A 355 27.50 -15.44 -28.88
N TYR A 356 26.35 -14.79 -29.06
CA TYR A 356 26.19 -13.36 -28.80
C TYR A 356 26.10 -13.11 -27.28
N VAL A 357 26.64 -11.97 -26.86
CA VAL A 357 26.74 -11.57 -25.45
C VAL A 357 25.37 -11.37 -24.81
N SER A 358 24.44 -10.75 -25.55
CA SER A 358 23.05 -10.49 -25.16
C SER A 358 22.15 -10.59 -26.40
N ASP A 359 20.82 -10.60 -26.24
CA ASP A 359 19.88 -10.43 -27.37
C ASP A 359 19.90 -9.00 -27.92
N HIS A 360 20.35 -8.05 -27.11
CA HIS A 360 20.64 -6.69 -27.54
C HIS A 360 22.15 -6.47 -27.78
N PHE A 361 22.46 -5.59 -28.72
CA PHE A 361 23.80 -5.04 -28.91
C PHE A 361 23.93 -3.77 -28.06
N GLY A 362 25.04 -3.65 -27.33
CA GLY A 362 25.32 -2.49 -26.51
C GLY A 362 25.53 -1.26 -27.38
N VAL A 363 25.08 -0.09 -26.91
CA VAL A 363 25.28 1.18 -27.60
C VAL A 363 26.31 1.99 -26.82
N GLU A 364 27.42 2.30 -27.48
CA GLU A 364 28.48 3.16 -26.97
C GLU A 364 28.43 4.53 -27.67
N ALA A 365 28.71 5.59 -26.91
CA ALA A 365 29.00 6.91 -27.46
C ALA A 365 30.17 7.58 -26.75
N VAL A 366 30.98 8.33 -27.50
CA VAL A 366 32.00 9.24 -26.95
C VAL A 366 31.46 10.67 -27.01
N VAL A 367 31.24 11.27 -25.85
CA VAL A 367 30.62 12.59 -25.70
C VAL A 367 31.62 13.59 -25.13
N GLY A 368 31.95 14.63 -25.88
CA GLY A 368 32.72 15.78 -25.41
C GLY A 368 31.93 16.64 -24.43
N LEU A 369 32.62 17.14 -23.40
CA LEU A 369 32.09 18.06 -22.39
C LEU A 369 32.64 19.47 -22.67
N GLY A 370 31.84 20.34 -23.30
CA GLY A 370 32.24 21.71 -23.63
C GLY A 370 32.18 22.65 -22.42
N GLY A 371 33.27 23.37 -22.13
CA GLY A 371 33.30 24.46 -21.17
C GLY A 371 32.62 25.71 -21.73
N ALA A 372 31.97 26.50 -20.88
CA ALA A 372 31.50 27.82 -21.26
C ALA A 372 32.69 28.72 -21.62
N ASP A 373 32.83 29.07 -22.90
CA ASP A 373 33.73 30.15 -23.30
C ASP A 373 33.26 31.46 -22.66
N VAL A 374 34.03 31.91 -21.67
CA VAL A 374 33.97 33.26 -21.14
C VAL A 374 34.37 34.19 -22.28
N ALA A 375 33.42 34.98 -22.75
CA ALA A 375 33.66 36.10 -23.65
C ALA A 375 34.74 37.02 -23.03
N THR A 376 35.96 36.96 -23.58
CA THR A 376 37.00 37.94 -23.31
C THR A 376 36.87 39.07 -24.32
N ALA A 377 36.34 40.19 -23.85
CA ALA A 377 36.51 41.46 -24.53
C ALA A 377 38.00 41.81 -24.57
N ARG A 378 38.62 41.83 -25.76
CA ARG A 378 39.72 42.74 -26.10
C ARG A 378 39.68 43.12 -27.59
N ASP A 379 39.79 44.44 -27.76
CA ASP A 379 39.84 45.30 -28.94
C ASP A 379 40.51 44.76 -30.21
N GLY A 380 40.00 45.20 -31.37
CA GLY A 380 40.71 45.13 -32.65
C GLY A 380 39.84 45.58 -33.83
N ALA A 381 40.10 46.80 -34.30
CA ALA A 381 39.37 47.51 -35.34
C ALA A 381 39.49 46.96 -36.78
N GLY A 382 38.50 47.30 -37.62
CA GLY A 382 38.54 47.28 -39.09
C GLY A 382 38.33 45.89 -39.72
N SER A 383 37.59 45.67 -40.80
CA SER A 383 37.07 46.54 -41.84
C SER A 383 36.01 45.74 -42.63
N THR A 384 35.07 46.47 -43.22
CA THR A 384 34.05 46.07 -44.21
C THR A 384 34.44 44.96 -45.21
N PRO A 385 33.44 44.23 -45.76
CA PRO A 385 32.91 44.65 -47.07
C PRO A 385 31.38 44.71 -47.15
N ASP A 386 30.93 45.75 -47.83
CA ASP A 386 29.57 46.04 -48.32
C ASP A 386 29.38 45.40 -49.73
N PRO A 387 28.30 45.62 -50.50
CA PRO A 387 27.08 44.81 -50.52
C PRO A 387 26.67 44.38 -51.96
N GLY A 388 25.54 43.68 -52.06
CA GLY A 388 24.75 43.56 -53.29
C GLY A 388 24.10 42.18 -53.39
N SER A 389 22.85 42.00 -53.78
CA SER A 389 21.85 42.93 -54.33
C SER A 389 20.50 42.20 -54.44
N ALA A 390 19.44 42.98 -54.62
CA ALA A 390 18.10 42.64 -55.14
C ALA A 390 17.12 41.94 -54.15
N SER A 391 16.19 42.66 -53.50
CA SER A 391 15.00 43.40 -53.99
C SER A 391 13.80 42.52 -54.36
N GLY A 392 12.78 42.56 -53.51
CA GLY A 392 11.41 42.10 -53.77
C GLY A 392 10.47 42.61 -52.68
N LEU A 393 9.67 43.61 -53.02
CA LEU A 393 8.84 44.47 -52.16
C LEU A 393 7.55 43.81 -51.63
N GLY A 394 7.27 43.99 -50.33
CA GLY A 394 6.15 44.82 -49.84
C GLY A 394 4.75 44.21 -49.61
N PRO A 395 3.91 44.83 -48.74
CA PRO A 395 3.19 44.20 -47.60
C PRO A 395 1.65 44.46 -47.65
N PRO A 396 0.80 44.47 -46.57
CA PRO A 396 0.97 44.28 -45.12
C PRO A 396 -0.08 43.28 -44.52
N SER A 397 -0.30 43.00 -43.22
CA SER A 397 -0.17 43.67 -41.91
C SER A 397 -0.61 42.65 -40.84
N GLY A 398 -0.05 42.67 -39.62
CA GLY A 398 -0.76 42.14 -38.45
C GLY A 398 0.10 41.61 -37.30
N LEU A 399 0.12 42.40 -36.22
CA LEU A 399 0.39 42.05 -34.82
C LEU A 399 1.85 42.07 -34.34
N GLY A 400 2.14 43.16 -33.64
CA GLY A 400 3.38 43.46 -32.96
C GLY A 400 3.51 42.78 -31.61
N SER A 401 4.76 42.88 -31.16
CA SER A 401 5.36 42.53 -29.90
C SER A 401 4.70 43.17 -28.68
N GLU A 402 4.36 42.36 -27.69
CA GLU A 402 4.53 42.65 -26.26
C GLU A 402 4.55 41.30 -25.53
N GLY A 403 5.74 40.88 -25.10
CA GLY A 403 5.95 39.53 -24.54
C GLY A 403 7.32 39.41 -23.90
N ALA A 404 7.61 40.30 -22.95
CA ALA A 404 8.81 40.23 -22.13
C ALA A 404 8.58 40.97 -20.80
N GLU A 405 7.75 40.41 -19.91
CA GLU A 405 7.83 40.74 -18.46
C GLU A 405 7.08 39.80 -17.50
N HIS A 406 6.62 38.60 -17.91
CA HIS A 406 5.98 37.65 -16.99
C HIS A 406 6.53 36.23 -17.17
N ALA A 407 7.71 35.95 -16.60
CA ALA A 407 8.27 34.59 -16.56
C ALA A 407 8.99 34.27 -15.24
N VAL A 408 8.46 34.74 -14.11
CA VAL A 408 8.91 34.35 -12.75
C VAL A 408 7.74 33.80 -11.91
N GLY A 409 6.59 33.49 -12.52
CA GLY A 409 5.34 33.23 -11.80
C GLY A 409 4.75 31.82 -11.80
N ASP A 410 5.24 30.85 -12.59
CA ASP A 410 4.37 29.72 -13.00
C ASP A 410 4.84 28.28 -12.65
N PHE A 411 5.71 28.10 -11.65
CA PHE A 411 6.09 26.74 -11.20
C PHE A 411 5.26 26.20 -10.02
N ALA A 412 4.29 26.95 -9.49
CA ALA A 412 3.44 26.51 -8.36
C ALA A 412 2.13 25.78 -8.79
N ALA A 413 1.85 25.69 -10.10
CA ALA A 413 0.52 25.32 -10.62
C ALA A 413 0.31 23.83 -11.00
N ARG A 414 1.30 22.93 -10.85
CA ARG A 414 1.24 21.59 -11.49
C ARG A 414 0.91 20.36 -10.63
N GLU A 415 0.63 20.49 -9.34
CA GLU A 415 0.05 19.36 -8.57
C GLU A 415 -1.47 19.46 -8.53
N ALA A 416 -2.13 18.91 -9.56
CA ALA A 416 -3.57 18.73 -9.61
C ALA A 416 -3.91 17.23 -9.51
N LEU A 417 -5.00 16.90 -8.82
CA LEU A 417 -5.47 15.53 -8.67
C LEU A 417 -6.57 15.25 -9.71
N ASP A 418 -6.37 14.23 -10.56
CA ASP A 418 -7.27 13.92 -11.69
C ASP A 418 -8.18 12.67 -11.59
N PRO A 419 -8.58 12.12 -10.42
CA PRO A 419 -9.57 11.05 -10.38
C PRO A 419 -10.96 11.62 -10.71
N GLY A 420 -11.80 10.79 -11.34
CA GLY A 420 -13.16 11.16 -11.70
C GLY A 420 -14.00 11.56 -10.47
N PRO A 421 -14.84 12.61 -10.56
CA PRO A 421 -15.68 13.06 -9.45
C PRO A 421 -16.80 12.05 -9.14
N THR A 422 -17.23 11.99 -7.88
CA THR A 422 -18.39 11.21 -7.44
C THR A 422 -19.35 12.05 -6.63
N ALA A 423 -20.66 11.88 -6.86
CA ALA A 423 -21.72 12.50 -6.06
C ALA A 423 -21.84 11.90 -4.63
N ARG A 424 -20.90 11.04 -4.25
CA ARG A 424 -20.77 10.44 -2.92
C ARG A 424 -19.89 11.25 -1.99
N THR A 425 -19.13 12.23 -2.48
CA THR A 425 -18.20 13.03 -1.70
C THR A 425 -18.33 14.53 -2.01
N ALA A 426 -17.95 15.37 -1.04
CA ALA A 426 -17.95 16.81 -1.18
C ALA A 426 -16.89 17.48 -0.29
N VAL A 427 -16.43 18.67 -0.69
CA VAL A 427 -15.74 19.63 0.18
C VAL A 427 -16.74 20.73 0.49
N ALA A 428 -16.98 21.00 1.76
CA ALA A 428 -17.98 21.96 2.20
C ALA A 428 -17.52 22.75 3.43
N TRP A 429 -18.18 23.86 3.70
CA TRP A 429 -18.18 24.49 5.02
C TRP A 429 -19.47 24.13 5.75
N LEU A 430 -19.38 23.84 7.04
CA LEU A 430 -20.53 23.59 7.92
C LEU A 430 -20.60 24.75 8.94
N PRO A 431 -21.79 25.33 9.19
CA PRO A 431 -21.96 26.30 10.26
C PRO A 431 -21.68 25.67 11.62
N SER A 432 -21.37 26.48 12.63
CA SER A 432 -21.21 26.00 14.01
C SER A 432 -22.50 25.35 14.51
N GLU A 433 -22.39 24.35 15.38
CA GLU A 433 -23.54 23.56 15.86
C GLU A 433 -24.59 24.43 16.56
N ASP A 434 -24.21 25.56 17.16
CA ASP A 434 -25.15 26.52 17.77
C ASP A 434 -26.18 27.10 16.77
N LEU A 435 -25.82 27.14 15.48
CA LEU A 435 -26.70 27.63 14.41
C LEU A 435 -27.60 26.51 13.86
N TRP A 436 -27.33 25.24 14.19
CA TRP A 436 -28.02 24.10 13.60
C TRP A 436 -29.48 23.97 14.01
N PRO A 437 -29.93 24.23 15.26
CA PRO A 437 -31.32 23.98 15.65
C PRO A 437 -32.34 24.66 14.73
N VAL A 438 -32.25 25.99 14.58
CA VAL A 438 -33.18 26.78 13.75
C VAL A 438 -33.05 26.41 12.26
N ILE A 439 -31.82 26.25 11.76
CA ILE A 439 -31.58 25.89 10.35
C ILE A 439 -32.15 24.50 10.05
N GLN A 440 -31.92 23.51 10.93
CA GLN A 440 -32.40 22.15 10.73
C GLN A 440 -33.91 22.00 10.95
N GLU A 441 -34.53 22.82 11.79
CA GLU A 441 -35.99 22.87 11.88
C GLU A 441 -36.62 23.30 10.55
N LEU A 442 -36.12 24.39 9.96
CA LEU A 442 -36.56 24.85 8.63
C LEU A 442 -36.29 23.80 7.55
N ARG A 443 -35.09 23.22 7.53
CA ARG A 443 -34.74 22.16 6.57
C ARG A 443 -35.60 20.92 6.74
N ARG A 444 -35.89 20.46 7.96
CA ARG A 444 -36.80 19.31 8.17
C ARG A 444 -38.23 19.59 7.69
N ALA A 445 -38.68 20.84 7.75
CA ALA A 445 -39.99 21.24 7.27
C ALA A 445 -40.05 21.33 5.74
N TYR A 446 -38.99 21.81 5.08
CA TYR A 446 -39.04 22.23 3.67
C TYR A 446 -38.01 21.58 2.73
N ASP A 447 -36.96 20.94 3.23
CA ASP A 447 -35.92 20.27 2.44
C ASP A 447 -36.07 18.74 2.54
N PRO A 448 -36.49 18.04 1.47
CA PRO A 448 -36.58 16.58 1.49
C PRO A 448 -35.22 15.90 1.73
N GLN A 449 -34.10 16.60 1.53
CA GLN A 449 -32.75 16.10 1.76
C GLN A 449 -32.20 16.42 3.15
N ALA A 450 -32.98 17.04 4.05
CA ALA A 450 -32.53 17.45 5.38
C ALA A 450 -31.98 16.31 6.24
N ARG A 451 -32.47 15.08 6.04
CA ARG A 451 -31.96 13.88 6.73
C ARG A 451 -30.70 13.30 6.09
N ARG A 452 -30.43 13.63 4.83
CA ARG A 452 -29.30 13.11 4.05
C ARG A 452 -28.08 14.02 4.10
N TRP A 453 -28.25 15.30 4.42
CA TRP A 453 -27.18 16.29 4.48
C TRP A 453 -27.21 17.10 5.78
N PRO A 454 -26.08 17.31 6.46
CA PRO A 454 -25.98 18.35 7.49
C PRO A 454 -26.17 19.74 6.86
N PRO A 455 -26.46 20.80 7.65
CA PRO A 455 -26.40 22.17 7.15
C PRO A 455 -25.02 22.45 6.56
N HIS A 456 -24.93 22.96 5.34
CA HIS A 456 -23.65 23.11 4.65
C HIS A 456 -23.70 24.17 3.54
N VAL A 457 -22.52 24.64 3.16
CA VAL A 457 -22.26 25.37 1.91
C VAL A 457 -21.24 24.56 1.11
N ASN A 458 -21.63 24.06 -0.06
CA ASN A 458 -20.74 23.25 -0.90
C ASN A 458 -19.68 24.12 -1.57
N LEU A 459 -18.42 23.78 -1.36
CA LEU A 459 -17.29 24.38 -2.08
C LEU A 459 -16.83 23.51 -3.23
N LEU A 460 -16.98 22.19 -3.18
CA LEU A 460 -16.83 21.25 -4.31
C LEU A 460 -17.81 20.09 -4.09
N PHE A 461 -18.87 19.98 -4.91
CA PHE A 461 -19.81 18.86 -4.86
C PHE A 461 -19.63 17.99 -6.10
N GLY A 462 -19.48 16.67 -5.92
CA GLY A 462 -18.83 15.85 -6.94
C GLY A 462 -17.33 15.89 -6.74
N PHE A 463 -16.86 15.48 -5.56
CA PHE A 463 -15.44 15.46 -5.24
C PHE A 463 -14.81 14.10 -5.58
N VAL A 464 -13.53 13.90 -5.28
CA VAL A 464 -12.85 12.62 -5.52
C VAL A 464 -13.42 11.50 -4.64
N PRO A 465 -13.37 10.22 -5.04
CA PRO A 465 -13.82 9.11 -4.19
C PRO A 465 -13.02 9.00 -2.88
N GLU A 466 -13.58 8.35 -1.85
CA GLU A 466 -12.92 8.20 -0.54
C GLU A 466 -11.53 7.53 -0.66
N SER A 467 -11.35 6.63 -1.62
CA SER A 467 -10.07 5.97 -1.92
C SER A 467 -8.95 6.94 -2.33
N ALA A 468 -9.31 8.13 -2.81
CA ALA A 468 -8.37 9.18 -3.19
C ALA A 468 -8.18 10.24 -2.08
N PHE A 469 -8.84 10.12 -0.93
CA PHE A 469 -8.76 11.13 0.13
C PHE A 469 -7.34 11.31 0.68
N GLU A 470 -6.56 10.24 0.83
CA GLU A 470 -5.16 10.34 1.28
C GLU A 470 -4.29 11.17 0.33
N ARG A 471 -4.62 11.22 -0.96
CA ARG A 471 -3.94 12.09 -1.95
C ARG A 471 -4.54 13.49 -2.01
N ALA A 472 -5.84 13.62 -1.76
CA ALA A 472 -6.57 14.89 -1.84
C ALA A 472 -6.37 15.78 -0.62
N VAL A 473 -6.32 15.20 0.58
CA VAL A 473 -6.22 15.94 1.85
C VAL A 473 -4.94 16.79 1.93
N PRO A 474 -3.75 16.33 1.52
CA PRO A 474 -2.56 17.19 1.47
C PRO A 474 -2.71 18.40 0.52
N LEU A 475 -3.42 18.23 -0.60
CA LEU A 475 -3.72 19.34 -1.51
C LEU A 475 -4.72 20.33 -0.89
N LEU A 476 -5.76 19.81 -0.24
CA LEU A 476 -6.70 20.62 0.54
C LEU A 476 -6.01 21.38 1.67
N SER A 477 -5.09 20.73 2.38
CA SER A 477 -4.28 21.31 3.46
C SER A 477 -3.45 22.49 2.96
N ARG A 478 -2.80 22.37 1.80
CA ARG A 478 -2.03 23.48 1.20
C ARG A 478 -2.91 24.66 0.79
N VAL A 479 -4.05 24.39 0.16
CA VAL A 479 -5.03 25.44 -0.18
C VAL A 479 -5.54 26.12 1.08
N ALA A 480 -5.87 25.33 2.12
CA ALA A 480 -6.35 25.84 3.40
C ALA A 480 -5.28 26.65 4.15
N ALA A 481 -4.02 26.21 4.17
CA ALA A 481 -2.91 26.95 4.80
C ALA A 481 -2.69 28.32 4.13
N ALA A 482 -2.82 28.39 2.81
CA ALA A 482 -2.71 29.64 2.04
C ALA A 482 -3.95 30.54 2.12
N SER A 483 -5.05 30.04 2.68
CA SER A 483 -6.33 30.74 2.77
C SER A 483 -6.60 31.16 4.22
N PRO A 484 -6.55 32.44 4.59
CA PRO A 484 -6.84 32.85 5.97
C PRO A 484 -8.32 32.60 6.32
N PRO A 485 -8.65 32.28 7.58
CA PRO A 485 -10.02 32.29 8.06
C PRO A 485 -10.68 33.65 7.83
N PHE A 486 -11.96 33.67 7.48
CA PHE A 486 -12.70 34.91 7.22
C PHE A 486 -14.08 34.90 7.86
N ASP A 487 -14.57 36.08 8.20
CA ASP A 487 -15.89 36.27 8.78
C ASP A 487 -16.93 36.46 7.66
N ILE A 488 -18.12 35.93 7.89
CA ILE A 488 -19.25 35.98 6.97
C ILE A 488 -20.49 36.51 7.70
N ARG A 489 -21.50 36.91 6.93
CA ARG A 489 -22.84 37.20 7.44
C ARG A 489 -23.84 36.28 6.75
N LEU A 490 -24.47 35.41 7.54
CA LEU A 490 -25.57 34.57 7.11
C LEU A 490 -26.87 35.39 7.18
N GLY A 491 -27.38 35.85 6.05
CA GLY A 491 -28.59 36.66 6.03
C GLY A 491 -29.08 36.94 4.62
N GLY A 492 -30.39 37.07 4.47
CA GLY A 492 -31.04 37.11 3.16
C GLY A 492 -31.51 35.72 2.74
N VAL A 493 -32.81 35.58 2.52
CA VAL A 493 -33.41 34.34 2.01
C VAL A 493 -33.73 34.55 0.54
N HIS A 494 -33.11 33.74 -0.31
CA HIS A 494 -33.18 33.86 -1.76
C HIS A 494 -33.70 32.57 -2.37
N THR A 495 -33.97 32.62 -3.68
CA THR A 495 -34.47 31.47 -4.43
C THR A 495 -33.78 31.35 -5.78
N PHE A 496 -33.57 30.12 -6.27
CA PHE A 496 -33.29 29.85 -7.67
C PHE A 496 -34.16 28.70 -8.15
N GLY A 497 -34.67 28.82 -9.38
CA GLY A 497 -35.65 27.90 -9.96
C GLY A 497 -35.02 26.67 -10.59
N HIS A 498 -35.70 25.54 -10.47
CA HIS A 498 -35.52 24.32 -11.25
C HIS A 498 -36.75 24.09 -12.14
N ARG A 499 -36.74 23.01 -12.93
CA ARG A 499 -37.83 22.69 -13.86
C ARG A 499 -39.19 22.53 -13.18
N ASP A 500 -39.24 21.90 -12.00
CA ASP A 500 -40.49 21.48 -11.33
C ASP A 500 -40.63 22.02 -9.89
N ASP A 501 -39.60 22.68 -9.37
CA ASP A 501 -39.53 23.24 -8.02
C ASP A 501 -38.46 24.34 -7.94
N ALA A 502 -38.27 24.95 -6.78
CA ALA A 502 -37.23 25.94 -6.54
C ALA A 502 -36.52 25.68 -5.21
N THR A 503 -35.24 26.00 -5.17
CA THR A 503 -34.44 25.95 -3.94
C THR A 503 -34.58 27.27 -3.19
N VAL A 504 -35.01 27.21 -1.94
CA VAL A 504 -34.96 28.31 -0.97
C VAL A 504 -33.65 28.18 -0.19
N TRP A 505 -32.86 29.24 -0.11
CA TRP A 505 -31.53 29.19 0.50
C TRP A 505 -31.21 30.46 1.29
N LEU A 506 -30.35 30.30 2.29
CA LEU A 506 -29.79 31.36 3.11
C LEU A 506 -28.45 31.82 2.51
N ASP A 507 -28.27 33.12 2.34
CA ASP A 507 -27.06 33.70 1.76
C ASP A 507 -25.90 33.79 2.78
N PRO A 508 -24.79 33.04 2.57
CA PRO A 508 -23.59 33.11 3.39
C PRO A 508 -22.61 34.21 2.93
N ALA A 509 -22.90 34.93 1.86
CA ALA A 509 -22.08 35.98 1.28
C ALA A 509 -22.64 37.39 1.58
N GLY A 510 -23.47 37.55 2.61
CA GLY A 510 -24.02 38.86 3.02
C GLY A 510 -22.96 39.89 3.47
N ALA A 511 -21.70 39.50 3.59
CA ALA A 511 -20.54 40.37 3.84
C ALA A 511 -19.64 40.59 2.59
N GLY A 512 -20.03 40.05 1.44
CA GLY A 512 -19.27 40.04 0.19
C GLY A 512 -18.97 38.62 -0.33
N PRO A 513 -19.11 38.35 -1.64
CA PRO A 513 -18.83 37.02 -2.23
C PRO A 513 -17.34 36.75 -2.47
N GLU A 514 -16.46 37.75 -2.40
CA GLU A 514 -15.07 37.66 -2.83
C GLU A 514 -14.25 36.62 -2.05
N PRO A 515 -14.34 36.50 -0.70
CA PRO A 515 -13.61 35.47 0.04
C PRO A 515 -14.00 34.05 -0.37
N TRP A 516 -15.29 33.81 -0.61
CA TRP A 516 -15.82 32.53 -1.09
C TRP A 516 -15.32 32.21 -2.50
N ALA A 517 -15.34 33.19 -3.41
CA ALA A 517 -14.86 33.04 -4.78
C ALA A 517 -13.35 32.73 -4.84
N ARG A 518 -12.53 33.42 -4.03
CA ARG A 518 -11.08 33.15 -3.95
C ARG A 518 -10.79 31.74 -3.43
N LEU A 519 -11.46 31.32 -2.35
CA LEU A 519 -11.30 29.98 -1.80
C LEU A 519 -11.72 28.89 -2.81
N ARG A 520 -12.84 29.09 -3.49
CA ARG A 520 -13.31 28.20 -4.56
C ARG A 520 -12.29 28.11 -5.70
N ALA A 521 -11.79 29.24 -6.21
CA ALA A 521 -10.82 29.26 -7.31
C ALA A 521 -9.53 28.51 -6.95
N ALA A 522 -9.01 28.69 -5.73
CA ALA A 522 -7.82 27.99 -5.26
C ALA A 522 -8.05 26.45 -5.17
N LEU A 523 -9.24 26.03 -4.77
CA LEU A 523 -9.62 24.61 -4.77
C LEU A 523 -9.72 24.06 -6.21
N GLU A 524 -10.31 24.79 -7.14
CA GLU A 524 -10.49 24.36 -8.53
C GLU A 524 -9.20 24.26 -9.35
N GLN A 525 -8.15 24.97 -8.93
CA GLN A 525 -6.80 24.82 -9.50
C GLN A 525 -6.21 23.44 -9.16
N ARG A 526 -6.46 22.95 -7.94
CA ARG A 526 -5.95 21.65 -7.46
C ARG A 526 -6.85 20.48 -7.85
N PHE A 527 -8.13 20.72 -8.12
CA PHE A 527 -9.13 19.69 -8.46
C PHE A 527 -9.93 20.07 -9.72
N PRO A 528 -9.29 20.07 -10.91
CA PRO A 528 -9.90 20.59 -12.14
C PRO A 528 -11.15 19.82 -12.60
N ARG A 529 -11.25 18.52 -12.31
CA ARG A 529 -12.42 17.70 -12.63
C ARG A 529 -13.58 17.81 -11.63
N CYS A 530 -13.40 18.53 -10.52
CA CYS A 530 -14.41 18.72 -9.48
C CYS A 530 -15.16 20.06 -9.58
N ARG A 531 -15.03 20.78 -10.71
CA ARG A 531 -15.58 22.14 -10.92
C ARG A 531 -17.11 22.21 -11.02
N GLY A 532 -17.82 21.09 -11.11
CA GLY A 532 -19.28 21.10 -11.27
C GLY A 532 -19.74 21.67 -12.63
N ARG A 533 -20.97 22.21 -12.73
CA ARG A 533 -21.53 22.77 -13.97
C ARG A 533 -20.98 24.18 -14.25
N ALA A 534 -20.96 24.58 -15.53
CA ALA A 534 -20.37 25.84 -16.01
C ALA A 534 -21.11 27.14 -15.60
N GLU A 535 -22.21 27.06 -14.84
CA GLU A 535 -23.12 28.18 -14.53
C GLU A 535 -22.63 29.14 -13.41
N GLY A 536 -21.36 29.06 -13.03
CA GLY A 536 -20.77 29.89 -11.97
C GLY A 536 -21.02 29.37 -10.54
N PHE A 537 -20.24 29.87 -9.58
CA PHE A 537 -20.30 29.47 -8.17
C PHE A 537 -21.07 30.52 -7.35
N THR A 538 -22.21 30.13 -6.80
CA THR A 538 -22.95 30.91 -5.80
C THR A 538 -22.93 30.17 -4.47
N PRO A 539 -22.24 30.69 -3.43
CA PRO A 539 -22.26 30.05 -2.13
C PRO A 539 -23.68 30.16 -1.56
N HIS A 540 -24.25 29.03 -1.13
CA HIS A 540 -25.62 28.99 -0.61
C HIS A 540 -25.78 27.90 0.44
N LEU A 541 -26.61 28.15 1.44
CA LEU A 541 -27.05 27.13 2.41
C LEU A 541 -28.53 26.83 2.16
N THR A 542 -28.83 25.63 1.66
CA THR A 542 -30.21 25.24 1.33
C THR A 542 -31.08 25.14 2.58
N LEU A 543 -32.21 25.86 2.59
CA LEU A 543 -33.24 25.79 3.62
C LEU A 543 -34.44 24.94 3.20
N GLY A 544 -34.73 24.87 1.90
CA GLY A 544 -35.89 24.12 1.39
C GLY A 544 -35.84 23.88 -0.12
N ARG A 545 -36.61 22.89 -0.58
CA ARG A 545 -36.87 22.64 -2.00
C ARG A 545 -38.37 22.43 -2.18
N VAL A 546 -39.04 23.45 -2.70
CA VAL A 546 -40.51 23.56 -2.69
C VAL A 546 -41.05 24.09 -4.02
N ARG A 547 -42.32 23.83 -4.32
CA ARG A 547 -42.98 24.34 -5.53
C ARG A 547 -43.40 25.81 -5.43
N ASP A 548 -43.95 26.23 -4.29
CA ASP A 548 -44.28 27.63 -4.01
C ASP A 548 -43.31 28.19 -2.96
N THR A 549 -42.47 29.12 -3.37
CA THR A 549 -41.39 29.67 -2.53
C THR A 549 -41.86 30.80 -1.64
N ARG A 550 -42.91 31.55 -2.01
CA ARG A 550 -43.33 32.76 -1.30
C ARG A 550 -43.63 32.55 0.19
N PRO A 551 -44.50 31.59 0.59
CA PRO A 551 -44.78 31.36 2.02
C PRO A 551 -43.55 30.85 2.78
N VAL A 552 -42.69 30.07 2.12
CA VAL A 552 -41.50 29.49 2.73
C VAL A 552 -40.42 30.54 2.95
N VAL A 553 -40.19 31.44 2.00
CA VAL A 553 -39.27 32.57 2.15
C VAL A 553 -39.70 33.46 3.32
N ALA A 554 -40.99 33.75 3.45
CA ALA A 554 -41.52 34.56 4.55
C ALA A 554 -41.33 33.87 5.93
N ASP A 555 -41.62 32.58 6.05
CA ASP A 555 -41.40 31.82 7.29
C ASP A 555 -39.91 31.69 7.63
N CYS A 556 -39.05 31.40 6.64
CA CYS A 556 -37.60 31.36 6.84
C CYS A 556 -37.06 32.71 7.33
N ALA A 557 -37.47 33.82 6.71
CA ALA A 557 -37.04 35.17 7.11
C ALA A 557 -37.53 35.51 8.53
N ALA A 558 -38.76 35.14 8.89
CA ALA A 558 -39.31 35.38 10.23
C ALA A 558 -38.57 34.60 11.33
N ARG A 559 -38.19 33.34 11.07
CA ARG A 559 -37.52 32.48 12.07
C ARG A 559 -36.02 32.70 12.18
N LEU A 560 -35.34 33.03 11.08
CA LEU A 560 -33.90 33.30 11.08
C LEU A 560 -33.57 34.70 11.60
N GLY A 561 -34.51 35.65 11.51
CA GLY A 561 -34.34 37.01 12.00
C GLY A 561 -33.33 37.81 11.18
N SER A 562 -32.53 38.64 11.86
CA SER A 562 -31.50 39.48 11.23
C SER A 562 -30.22 38.68 10.88
N ALA A 563 -29.38 39.24 10.01
CA ALA A 563 -28.17 38.58 9.54
C ALA A 563 -27.23 38.17 10.70
N VAL A 564 -26.94 36.88 10.80
CA VAL A 564 -26.12 36.27 11.86
C VAL A 564 -24.65 36.25 11.46
N PRO A 565 -23.73 36.79 12.28
CA PRO A 565 -22.30 36.67 12.01
C PRO A 565 -21.84 35.22 12.21
N ALA A 566 -21.00 34.73 11.31
CA ALA A 566 -20.35 33.43 11.43
C ALA A 566 -18.91 33.49 10.91
N ARG A 567 -18.10 32.49 11.24
CA ARG A 567 -16.70 32.41 10.81
C ARG A 567 -16.44 31.16 10.00
N VAL A 568 -15.81 31.33 8.84
CA VAL A 568 -15.30 30.23 8.02
C VAL A 568 -13.88 29.93 8.50
N GLY A 569 -13.77 28.99 9.43
CA GLY A 569 -12.49 28.57 10.01
C GLY A 569 -11.93 27.29 9.40
N HIS A 570 -12.78 26.39 8.92
CA HIS A 570 -12.38 25.04 8.49
C HIS A 570 -13.13 24.60 7.22
N LEU A 571 -12.45 23.85 6.37
CA LEU A 571 -13.05 23.02 5.33
C LEU A 571 -13.43 21.67 5.93
N VAL A 572 -14.52 21.09 5.46
CA VAL A 572 -15.00 19.77 5.87
C VAL A 572 -15.09 18.86 4.66
N LEU A 573 -14.44 17.70 4.75
CA LEU A 573 -14.54 16.64 3.78
C LEU A 573 -15.73 15.75 4.15
N LEU A 574 -16.74 15.71 3.28
CA LEU A 574 -17.97 14.94 3.46
C LEU A 574 -17.95 13.72 2.54
N SER A 575 -18.52 12.61 3.03
CA SER A 575 -18.82 11.44 2.19
C SER A 575 -20.05 10.70 2.68
N ARG A 576 -20.66 9.90 1.79
CA ARG A 576 -21.75 8.99 2.11
C ARG A 576 -21.50 7.62 1.50
N ARG A 577 -21.82 6.56 2.25
CA ARG A 577 -21.60 5.16 1.89
C ARG A 577 -22.94 4.43 1.81
N GLY A 578 -23.22 3.68 0.75
CA GLY A 578 -24.51 2.99 0.57
C GLY A 578 -25.72 3.92 0.72
N ALA A 579 -26.64 3.61 1.62
CA ALA A 579 -27.81 4.44 1.92
C ALA A 579 -27.56 5.49 3.04
N GLU A 580 -26.36 5.56 3.60
CA GLU A 580 -26.03 6.48 4.70
C GLU A 580 -26.15 7.95 4.28
N PRO A 581 -26.42 8.87 5.23
CA PRO A 581 -26.34 10.31 4.97
C PRO A 581 -24.89 10.76 4.72
N MET A 582 -24.70 11.96 4.19
CA MET A 582 -23.40 12.64 4.14
C MET A 582 -22.88 12.89 5.54
N ARG A 583 -21.66 12.43 5.81
CA ARG A 583 -21.00 12.54 7.11
C ARG A 583 -19.64 13.22 6.96
N PRO A 584 -19.25 14.08 7.92
CA PRO A 584 -17.88 14.55 8.06
C PRO A 584 -16.89 13.39 8.21
N ARG A 585 -15.79 13.43 7.44
CA ARG A 585 -14.67 12.48 7.49
C ARG A 585 -13.38 13.13 7.94
N ALA A 586 -13.17 14.38 7.56
CA ALA A 586 -12.02 15.16 8.00
C ALA A 586 -12.38 16.66 8.03
N THR A 587 -11.66 17.40 8.87
CA THR A 587 -11.65 18.86 8.85
C THR A 587 -10.27 19.36 8.50
N VAL A 588 -10.18 20.45 7.74
CA VAL A 588 -8.92 21.11 7.36
C VAL A 588 -8.99 22.58 7.77
N ALA A 589 -8.16 23.01 8.70
CA ALA A 589 -8.20 24.37 9.21
C ALA A 589 -7.62 25.38 8.22
N LEU A 590 -8.35 26.47 7.99
CA LEU A 590 -7.88 27.60 7.21
C LEU A 590 -6.78 28.34 7.97
N GLY A 591 -5.78 28.85 7.24
CA GLY A 591 -4.61 29.57 7.76
C GLY A 591 -3.48 28.67 8.26
N THR A 592 -3.78 27.47 8.77
CA THR A 592 -2.75 26.51 9.23
C THR A 592 -2.62 25.28 8.35
N GLY A 593 -3.69 24.92 7.63
CA GLY A 593 -3.78 23.65 6.89
C GLY A 593 -3.89 22.42 7.79
N GLU A 594 -4.08 22.58 9.11
CA GLU A 594 -4.15 21.48 10.06
C GLU A 594 -5.29 20.52 9.69
N VAL A 595 -4.97 19.23 9.55
CA VAL A 595 -5.92 18.19 9.18
C VAL A 595 -6.30 17.39 10.42
N ARG A 596 -7.60 17.21 10.64
CA ARG A 596 -8.13 16.31 11.66
C ARG A 596 -9.07 15.29 11.02
N TRP A 597 -8.69 14.02 11.06
CA TRP A 597 -9.57 12.91 10.69
C TRP A 597 -10.61 12.67 11.79
N LEU A 598 -11.85 12.43 11.38
CA LEU A 598 -12.97 12.20 12.29
C LEU A 598 -13.31 10.70 12.35
N PRO A 599 -13.59 10.15 13.55
CA PRO A 599 -13.98 8.75 13.70
C PRO A 599 -15.36 8.51 13.09
N ASP A 600 -15.63 7.27 12.68
CA ASP A 600 -16.96 6.88 12.22
C ASP A 600 -17.97 6.95 13.39
N PRO A 601 -19.12 7.63 13.27
CA PRO A 601 -19.99 7.97 14.41
C PRO A 601 -20.72 6.78 15.05
N ALA A 602 -20.78 5.62 14.41
CA ALA A 602 -21.39 4.44 15.03
C ALA A 602 -20.52 3.82 16.14
N THR A 603 -19.30 4.32 16.30
CA THR A 603 -18.42 4.04 17.44
C THR A 603 -18.80 4.90 18.66
N ALA A 604 -19.52 6.03 18.47
CA ALA A 604 -19.88 6.96 19.54
C ALA A 604 -21.19 6.61 20.26
N THR A 605 -22.14 5.93 19.60
CA THR A 605 -23.42 5.51 20.21
C THR A 605 -23.27 4.40 21.26
N ALA A 606 -22.11 3.74 21.32
CA ALA A 606 -21.79 2.81 22.41
C ALA A 606 -21.38 3.53 23.71
N THR A 607 -20.87 4.76 23.61
CA THR A 607 -20.33 5.52 24.75
C THR A 607 -21.42 6.21 25.58
N THR A 608 -22.54 6.61 24.96
CA THR A 608 -23.62 7.34 25.67
C THR A 608 -24.54 6.48 26.52
N ALA A 609 -24.43 5.15 26.45
CA ALA A 609 -25.20 4.24 27.31
C ALA A 609 -24.51 3.96 28.66
N ALA A 610 -23.25 4.37 28.85
CA ALA A 610 -22.42 4.02 30.01
C ALA A 610 -22.06 5.21 30.93
N THR A 611 -22.71 6.36 30.78
CA THR A 611 -22.49 7.53 31.64
C THR A 611 -23.77 7.89 32.39
N GLY A 612 -24.13 7.04 33.35
CA GLY A 612 -25.08 7.33 34.42
C GLY A 612 -24.46 6.93 35.75
N THR A 613 -24.31 7.91 36.64
CA THR A 613 -23.98 7.79 38.09
C THR A 613 -22.63 7.22 38.49
N ALA A 614 -21.68 8.15 38.70
CA ALA A 614 -20.51 7.94 39.53
C ALA A 614 -20.90 7.84 41.02
N VAL A 615 -20.48 6.74 41.68
CA VAL A 615 -20.29 6.70 43.13
C VAL A 615 -18.92 6.04 43.41
N ALA A 616 -18.06 6.78 44.10
CA ALA A 616 -16.74 6.32 44.51
C ALA A 616 -16.82 5.40 45.74
N VAL A 617 -16.21 4.21 45.68
CA VAL A 617 -15.74 3.48 46.87
C VAL A 617 -14.50 2.64 46.48
N GLY A 618 -13.42 2.77 47.26
CA GLY A 618 -12.21 1.95 47.11
C GLY A 618 -12.30 0.58 47.79
N GLY A 619 -11.39 -0.33 47.44
CA GLY A 619 -11.17 -1.57 48.21
C GLY A 619 -10.75 -2.79 47.39
N THR A 620 -9.46 -3.14 47.53
CA THR A 620 -8.86 -4.49 47.67
C THR A 620 -9.23 -5.66 46.74
N ALA A 621 -8.16 -6.34 46.30
CA ALA A 621 -8.13 -7.63 45.62
C ALA A 621 -8.84 -8.78 46.37
N ALA A 622 -9.53 -9.66 45.63
CA ALA A 622 -9.39 -11.13 45.63
C ALA A 622 -10.60 -11.86 44.97
N THR A 623 -10.28 -12.79 44.06
CA THR A 623 -10.92 -14.12 43.81
C THR A 623 -12.45 -14.28 43.70
N ALA A 624 -12.92 -14.59 42.48
CA ALA A 624 -13.71 -15.79 42.15
C ALA A 624 -14.03 -15.77 40.64
N THR A 625 -13.43 -16.68 39.87
CA THR A 625 -13.76 -16.89 38.45
C THR A 625 -15.14 -17.54 38.34
N ALA A 626 -16.19 -16.72 38.21
CA ALA A 626 -17.48 -17.21 37.74
C ALA A 626 -17.31 -17.71 36.30
N VAL A 627 -17.39 -19.03 36.10
CA VAL A 627 -17.44 -19.64 34.77
C VAL A 627 -18.67 -19.09 34.05
N PRO A 628 -18.54 -18.46 32.86
CA PRO A 628 -19.66 -17.93 32.10
C PRO A 628 -20.76 -19.01 31.90
N PRO A 629 -22.06 -18.64 31.90
CA PRO A 629 -23.15 -19.60 31.71
C PRO A 629 -23.03 -20.40 30.40
N ASP A 630 -22.52 -19.78 29.32
CA ASP A 630 -22.24 -20.44 28.03
C ASP A 630 -21.22 -21.60 28.16
N ASP A 631 -20.25 -21.48 29.07
CA ASP A 631 -19.22 -22.52 29.27
C ASP A 631 -19.79 -23.76 29.98
N ARG A 632 -20.76 -23.58 30.89
CA ARG A 632 -21.48 -24.72 31.51
C ARG A 632 -22.30 -25.50 30.48
N GLY A 633 -22.97 -24.79 29.58
CA GLY A 633 -23.72 -25.41 28.48
C GLY A 633 -22.81 -26.17 27.51
N ALA A 634 -21.65 -25.60 27.18
CA ALA A 634 -20.64 -26.26 26.35
C ALA A 634 -20.05 -27.51 27.02
N GLU A 635 -19.70 -27.44 28.31
CA GLU A 635 -19.21 -28.60 29.06
C GLU A 635 -20.24 -29.72 29.15
N HIS A 636 -21.51 -29.38 29.43
CA HIS A 636 -22.59 -30.36 29.47
C HIS A 636 -22.77 -31.04 28.10
N THR A 637 -22.82 -30.25 27.03
CA THR A 637 -22.93 -30.75 25.65
C THR A 637 -21.78 -31.69 25.29
N ALA A 638 -20.53 -31.30 25.61
CA ALA A 638 -19.36 -32.13 25.35
C ALA A 638 -19.43 -33.47 26.10
N ARG A 639 -19.91 -33.49 27.35
CA ARG A 639 -20.11 -34.72 28.13
C ARG A 639 -21.21 -35.59 27.53
N CYS A 640 -22.35 -35.03 27.15
CA CYS A 640 -23.42 -35.78 26.48
C CYS A 640 -22.92 -36.46 25.20
N LEU A 641 -22.10 -35.77 24.40
CA LEU A 641 -21.51 -36.31 23.19
C LEU A 641 -20.44 -37.36 23.46
N TRP A 642 -19.64 -37.19 24.52
CA TRP A 642 -18.71 -38.20 25.00
C TRP A 642 -19.43 -39.51 25.37
N ASP A 643 -20.48 -39.41 26.19
CA ASP A 643 -21.27 -40.57 26.62
C ASP A 643 -21.99 -41.24 25.43
N ALA A 644 -22.51 -40.43 24.52
CA ALA A 644 -23.21 -40.89 23.33
C ALA A 644 -22.31 -41.60 22.33
N LEU A 645 -20.99 -41.35 22.35
CA LEU A 645 -19.96 -41.90 21.47
C LEU A 645 -18.92 -42.72 22.28
N GLY A 646 -19.37 -43.39 23.34
CA GLY A 646 -18.53 -44.01 24.37
C GLY A 646 -17.60 -45.15 23.94
N GLU A 647 -17.71 -45.66 22.73
CA GLU A 647 -16.73 -46.58 22.11
C GLU A 647 -15.46 -45.87 21.62
N GLY A 648 -15.49 -44.54 21.55
CA GLY A 648 -14.41 -43.70 21.08
C GLY A 648 -13.92 -42.70 22.13
N THR A 649 -13.39 -41.58 21.65
CA THR A 649 -12.88 -40.49 22.48
C THR A 649 -13.30 -39.16 21.87
N VAL A 650 -13.92 -38.28 22.65
CA VAL A 650 -14.39 -36.96 22.18
C VAL A 650 -13.56 -35.85 22.83
N HIS A 651 -12.78 -35.13 22.04
CA HIS A 651 -11.93 -34.05 22.54
C HIS A 651 -12.55 -32.69 22.26
N VAL A 652 -12.69 -31.86 23.30
CA VAL A 652 -12.83 -30.41 23.12
C VAL A 652 -11.52 -29.87 22.57
N VAL A 653 -11.59 -29.09 21.50
CA VAL A 653 -10.44 -28.48 20.82
C VAL A 653 -10.60 -26.95 20.67
N GLY A 654 -9.75 -26.31 19.89
CA GLY A 654 -9.91 -24.91 19.51
C GLY A 654 -9.74 -23.92 20.66
N SER A 655 -10.40 -22.76 20.56
CA SER A 655 -10.27 -21.67 21.52
C SER A 655 -10.73 -22.04 22.92
N ARG A 656 -11.71 -22.93 23.04
CA ARG A 656 -12.22 -23.41 24.33
C ARG A 656 -11.19 -24.29 25.04
N ARG A 657 -10.57 -25.24 24.33
CA ARG A 657 -9.47 -26.04 24.92
C ARG A 657 -8.29 -25.17 25.34
N MET A 658 -7.93 -24.16 24.54
CA MET A 658 -6.86 -23.21 24.86
C MET A 658 -7.23 -22.21 25.97
N GLY A 659 -8.52 -22.03 26.30
CA GLY A 659 -8.99 -21.05 27.29
C GLY A 659 -9.08 -19.60 26.79
N GLY A 660 -8.98 -19.36 25.48
CA GLY A 660 -9.09 -18.04 24.85
C GLY A 660 -10.34 -17.89 23.98
N ALA A 661 -11.46 -18.48 24.41
CA ALA A 661 -12.75 -18.39 23.73
C ALA A 661 -13.45 -17.06 24.06
N LEU A 662 -14.06 -16.45 23.04
CA LEU A 662 -14.91 -15.28 23.22
C LEU A 662 -16.32 -15.71 23.66
N PRO A 663 -17.11 -14.83 24.31
CA PRO A 663 -18.53 -15.05 24.52
C PRO A 663 -19.24 -15.43 23.22
N GLY A 664 -20.10 -16.45 23.25
CA GLY A 664 -20.77 -16.98 22.07
C GLY A 664 -19.87 -17.74 21.07
N ALA A 665 -18.63 -18.08 21.42
CA ALA A 665 -17.78 -18.92 20.56
C ALA A 665 -18.35 -20.35 20.45
N ASP A 666 -18.21 -20.92 19.25
CA ASP A 666 -18.65 -22.29 18.96
C ASP A 666 -17.92 -23.33 19.83
N LEU A 667 -18.53 -24.52 19.95
CA LEU A 667 -17.93 -25.69 20.57
C LEU A 667 -17.33 -26.60 19.50
N ASP A 668 -16.01 -26.51 19.34
CA ASP A 668 -15.24 -27.36 18.44
C ASP A 668 -14.89 -28.70 19.11
N LEU A 669 -15.25 -29.81 18.46
CA LEU A 669 -15.05 -31.18 18.94
C LEU A 669 -14.38 -32.04 17.87
N VAL A 670 -13.50 -32.95 18.31
CA VAL A 670 -12.95 -34.02 17.47
C VAL A 670 -13.24 -35.36 18.15
N ALA A 671 -14.03 -36.21 17.50
CA ALA A 671 -14.30 -37.58 17.93
C ALA A 671 -13.40 -38.57 17.18
N ALA A 672 -12.62 -39.35 17.92
CA ALA A 672 -11.89 -40.51 17.40
C ALA A 672 -12.73 -41.77 17.69
N LEU A 673 -13.23 -42.42 16.64
CA LEU A 673 -14.11 -43.59 16.76
C LEU A 673 -13.44 -44.83 16.13
N PRO A 674 -13.59 -46.03 16.74
CA PRO A 674 -12.95 -47.25 16.26
C PRO A 674 -13.54 -47.75 14.94
N GLY A 675 -12.73 -48.46 14.14
CA GLY A 675 -13.20 -49.16 12.95
C GLY A 675 -13.69 -48.25 11.82
N VAL A 676 -14.72 -48.71 11.10
CA VAL A 676 -15.38 -47.94 10.04
C VAL A 676 -16.56 -47.20 10.66
N VAL A 677 -16.66 -45.89 10.37
CA VAL A 677 -17.69 -45.02 10.95
C VAL A 677 -18.81 -44.77 9.94
N ASP A 678 -20.04 -45.07 10.33
CA ASP A 678 -21.24 -44.65 9.61
C ASP A 678 -21.73 -43.29 10.17
N MET A 679 -21.61 -42.24 9.35
CA MET A 679 -22.03 -40.89 9.74
C MET A 679 -23.54 -40.75 9.96
N ALA A 680 -24.36 -41.62 9.35
CA ALA A 680 -25.81 -41.62 9.60
C ALA A 680 -26.12 -42.16 11.01
N ASP A 681 -25.43 -43.20 11.46
CA ASP A 681 -25.53 -43.69 12.84
C ASP A 681 -25.01 -42.65 13.84
N VAL A 682 -23.84 -42.04 13.58
CA VAL A 682 -23.31 -40.96 14.43
C VAL A 682 -24.33 -39.83 14.55
N GLN A 683 -24.92 -39.38 13.44
CA GLN A 683 -25.96 -38.36 13.45
C GLN A 683 -27.16 -38.77 14.31
N ALA A 684 -27.69 -39.99 14.13
CA ALA A 684 -28.83 -40.48 14.90
C ALA A 684 -28.53 -40.54 16.41
N ARG A 685 -27.31 -40.93 16.78
CA ARG A 685 -26.86 -40.98 18.19
C ARG A 685 -26.69 -39.59 18.78
N VAL A 686 -26.10 -38.66 18.03
CA VAL A 686 -25.98 -37.24 18.43
C VAL A 686 -27.36 -36.61 18.64
N THR A 687 -28.30 -36.81 17.71
CA THR A 687 -29.67 -36.31 17.84
C THR A 687 -30.39 -36.91 19.05
N ARG A 688 -30.15 -38.20 19.36
CA ARG A 688 -30.74 -38.84 20.55
C ARG A 688 -30.17 -38.29 21.86
N ALA A 689 -28.86 -38.03 21.89
CA ALA A 689 -28.17 -37.52 23.07
C ALA A 689 -28.47 -36.05 23.34
N LEU A 690 -28.78 -35.28 22.29
CA LEU A 690 -29.10 -33.87 22.35
C LEU A 690 -30.48 -33.64 21.71
N PRO A 691 -31.59 -33.97 22.39
CA PRO A 691 -32.94 -33.88 21.81
C PRO A 691 -33.34 -32.45 21.44
N ASP A 692 -32.78 -31.45 22.13
CA ASP A 692 -33.00 -30.02 21.87
C ASP A 692 -32.09 -29.46 20.76
N ALA A 693 -31.28 -30.31 20.12
CA ALA A 693 -30.40 -29.87 19.03
C ALA A 693 -31.20 -29.48 17.79
N THR A 694 -30.86 -28.33 17.25
CA THR A 694 -31.41 -27.79 16.01
C THR A 694 -30.35 -27.80 14.91
N ARG A 695 -30.79 -27.80 13.64
CA ARG A 695 -29.92 -27.72 12.46
C ARG A 695 -28.84 -28.82 12.39
N VAL A 696 -29.12 -30.01 12.93
CA VAL A 696 -28.20 -31.15 12.90
C VAL A 696 -28.03 -31.63 11.46
N ARG A 697 -26.84 -31.44 10.89
CA ARG A 697 -26.53 -31.82 9.50
C ARG A 697 -25.10 -32.27 9.32
N GLN A 698 -24.88 -33.13 8.31
CA GLN A 698 -23.54 -33.50 7.88
C GLN A 698 -22.88 -32.37 7.07
N VAL A 699 -21.58 -32.16 7.30
CA VAL A 699 -20.80 -31.16 6.57
C VAL A 699 -20.42 -31.72 5.19
N THR A 700 -20.96 -31.13 4.12
CA THR A 700 -20.69 -31.56 2.74
C THR A 700 -19.39 -30.93 2.21
N GLY A 701 -18.51 -31.73 1.60
CA GLY A 701 -17.27 -31.25 0.97
C GLY A 701 -16.10 -30.97 1.92
N ALA A 702 -16.20 -31.33 3.20
CA ALA A 702 -15.08 -31.27 4.14
C ALA A 702 -14.07 -32.42 3.89
N ARG A 703 -12.79 -32.18 4.20
CA ARG A 703 -11.75 -33.23 4.10
C ARG A 703 -11.89 -34.31 5.17
N VAL A 704 -12.53 -33.97 6.28
CA VAL A 704 -12.83 -34.87 7.40
C VAL A 704 -14.34 -34.84 7.61
N PRO A 705 -15.01 -36.00 7.71
CA PRO A 705 -16.45 -36.07 7.99
C PRO A 705 -16.80 -35.37 9.31
N GLY A 706 -18.02 -34.84 9.39
CA GLY A 706 -18.45 -34.18 10.62
C GLY A 706 -19.91 -33.73 10.59
N LEU A 707 -20.36 -33.28 11.76
CA LEU A 707 -21.68 -32.72 11.99
C LEU A 707 -21.57 -31.26 12.43
N ARG A 708 -22.50 -30.44 11.97
CA ARG A 708 -22.76 -29.11 12.53
C ARG A 708 -24.17 -29.09 13.12
N LEU A 709 -24.31 -28.54 14.31
CA LEU A 709 -25.57 -28.45 15.05
C LEU A 709 -25.57 -27.23 15.98
N SER A 710 -26.74 -26.94 16.57
CA SER A 710 -26.89 -25.87 17.56
C SER A 710 -27.77 -26.30 18.73
N VAL A 711 -27.31 -26.09 19.95
CA VAL A 711 -28.06 -26.38 21.20
C VAL A 711 -28.18 -25.10 22.00
N GLY A 712 -29.40 -24.62 22.26
CA GLY A 712 -29.61 -23.40 23.06
C GLY A 712 -28.90 -22.14 22.51
N GLY A 713 -28.63 -22.09 21.19
CA GLY A 713 -27.88 -21.01 20.55
C GLY A 713 -26.37 -21.21 20.49
N LEU A 714 -25.81 -22.25 21.15
CA LEU A 714 -24.41 -22.65 21.02
C LEU A 714 -24.21 -23.44 19.72
N GLY A 715 -23.43 -22.88 18.79
CA GLY A 715 -22.96 -23.60 17.61
C GLY A 715 -21.97 -24.70 17.99
N ILE A 716 -22.10 -25.88 17.40
CA ILE A 716 -21.26 -27.05 17.69
C ILE A 716 -20.74 -27.59 16.35
N ASP A 717 -19.42 -27.75 16.26
CA ASP A 717 -18.71 -28.33 15.12
C ASP A 717 -18.02 -29.62 15.56
N LEU A 718 -18.56 -30.77 15.14
CA LEU A 718 -18.05 -32.10 15.49
C LEU A 718 -17.36 -32.73 14.28
N SER A 719 -16.04 -32.82 14.29
CA SER A 719 -15.26 -33.61 13.33
C SER A 719 -15.15 -35.06 13.81
N VAL A 720 -15.29 -36.01 12.89
CA VAL A 720 -15.27 -37.45 13.21
C VAL A 720 -14.14 -38.13 12.45
N VAL A 721 -13.25 -38.79 13.18
CA VAL A 721 -12.08 -39.51 12.67
C VAL A 721 -12.25 -40.99 12.96
N ALA A 722 -12.29 -41.80 11.91
CA ALA A 722 -12.20 -43.24 12.00
C ALA A 722 -10.76 -43.65 12.29
N THR A 723 -10.51 -44.34 13.41
CA THR A 723 -9.16 -44.75 13.82
C THR A 723 -8.72 -46.08 13.20
N GLY A 724 -9.65 -46.80 12.55
CA GLY A 724 -9.38 -48.11 11.97
C GLY A 724 -8.89 -49.09 13.06
N PRO A 725 -7.69 -49.68 12.93
CA PRO A 725 -7.14 -50.62 13.91
C PRO A 725 -6.51 -49.94 15.13
N LEU A 726 -6.25 -48.62 15.09
CA LEU A 726 -5.68 -47.91 16.23
C LEU A 726 -6.74 -47.72 17.32
N THR A 727 -6.33 -47.86 18.58
CA THR A 727 -7.23 -47.57 19.68
C THR A 727 -7.57 -46.07 19.70
N PRO A 728 -8.82 -45.67 19.99
CA PRO A 728 -9.21 -44.26 20.05
C PRO A 728 -8.33 -43.40 20.97
N ALA A 729 -7.85 -43.97 22.09
CA ALA A 729 -6.98 -43.28 23.04
C ALA A 729 -5.59 -42.93 22.46
N GLU A 730 -5.06 -43.78 21.56
CA GLU A 730 -3.75 -43.56 20.92
C GLU A 730 -3.85 -42.68 19.67
N ALA A 731 -5.06 -42.35 19.21
CA ALA A 731 -5.29 -41.70 17.93
C ALA A 731 -4.57 -40.36 17.80
N VAL A 732 -4.54 -39.54 18.87
CA VAL A 732 -3.86 -38.24 18.86
C VAL A 732 -2.35 -38.41 18.73
N ASP A 733 -1.75 -39.31 19.50
CA ASP A 733 -0.29 -39.52 19.53
C ASP A 733 0.22 -40.18 18.24
N GLN A 734 -0.55 -41.11 17.69
CA GLN A 734 -0.21 -41.84 16.47
C GLN A 734 -0.87 -41.27 15.19
N ARG A 735 -1.40 -40.03 15.27
CA ARG A 735 -2.18 -39.40 14.19
C ARG A 735 -1.51 -39.38 12.82
N ALA A 736 -0.18 -39.37 12.77
CA ALA A 736 0.58 -39.40 11.51
C ALA A 736 0.30 -40.65 10.66
N GLY A 737 -0.08 -41.77 11.30
CA GLY A 737 -0.43 -43.02 10.63
C GLY A 737 -1.87 -43.11 10.11
N LEU A 738 -2.74 -42.14 10.44
CA LEU A 738 -4.18 -42.17 10.09
C LEU A 738 -4.52 -41.47 8.76
N GLY A 739 -3.51 -41.02 8.03
CA GLY A 739 -3.66 -40.24 6.80
C GLY A 739 -3.80 -38.72 7.05
N ALA A 740 -3.46 -37.92 6.04
CA ALA A 740 -3.31 -36.48 6.18
C ALA A 740 -4.57 -35.72 6.70
N PRO A 741 -5.81 -36.04 6.26
CA PRO A 741 -7.01 -35.38 6.78
C PRO A 741 -7.24 -35.67 8.27
N ALA A 742 -7.18 -36.95 8.67
CA ALA A 742 -7.34 -37.37 10.06
C ALA A 742 -6.23 -36.79 10.96
N ALA A 743 -4.98 -36.82 10.49
CA ALA A 743 -3.85 -36.21 11.18
C ALA A 743 -4.04 -34.70 11.42
N THR A 744 -4.66 -34.00 10.46
CA THR A 744 -4.93 -32.56 10.59
C THR A 744 -6.05 -32.28 11.58
N ALA A 745 -7.13 -33.07 11.58
CA ALA A 745 -8.20 -32.91 12.57
C ALA A 745 -7.72 -33.20 13.99
N LEU A 746 -6.99 -34.31 14.19
CA LEU A 746 -6.45 -34.69 15.49
C LEU A 746 -5.36 -33.75 15.99
N SER A 747 -4.63 -33.05 15.10
CA SER A 747 -3.64 -32.07 15.56
C SER A 747 -4.26 -30.91 16.32
N ALA A 748 -5.56 -30.62 16.15
CA ALA A 748 -6.24 -29.59 16.93
C ALA A 748 -6.22 -29.86 18.45
N VAL A 749 -6.12 -31.14 18.86
CA VAL A 749 -5.94 -31.52 20.27
C VAL A 749 -4.52 -31.19 20.73
N SER A 750 -3.52 -31.74 20.04
CA SER A 750 -2.11 -31.59 20.41
C SER A 750 -1.59 -30.16 20.27
N ASP A 751 -2.05 -29.42 19.26
CA ASP A 751 -1.69 -28.02 19.03
C ASP A 751 -2.19 -27.12 20.16
N ALA A 752 -3.42 -27.33 20.63
CA ALA A 752 -3.97 -26.59 21.74
C ALA A 752 -3.27 -26.95 23.08
N ASP A 753 -2.89 -28.21 23.28
CA ASP A 753 -2.10 -28.61 24.46
C ASP A 753 -0.69 -28.02 24.43
N ALA A 754 -0.05 -27.96 23.26
CA ALA A 754 1.26 -27.32 23.09
C ALA A 754 1.19 -25.81 23.37
N VAL A 755 0.13 -25.13 22.94
CA VAL A 755 -0.11 -23.71 23.30
C VAL A 755 -0.22 -23.53 24.82
N ARG A 756 -0.99 -24.38 25.50
CA ARG A 756 -1.15 -24.32 26.97
C ARG A 756 0.17 -24.61 27.70
N SER A 757 0.91 -25.61 27.23
CA SER A 757 2.23 -25.97 27.75
C SER A 757 3.21 -24.81 27.61
N ALA A 758 3.25 -24.16 26.43
CA ALA A 758 4.18 -23.07 26.14
C ALA A 758 3.98 -21.84 27.04
N VAL A 759 2.76 -21.57 27.49
CA VAL A 759 2.47 -20.43 28.40
C VAL A 759 2.55 -20.80 29.89
N GLY A 760 2.49 -22.09 30.22
CA GLY A 760 2.65 -22.62 31.58
C GLY A 760 1.81 -21.87 32.62
N GLY A 761 2.45 -21.41 33.70
CA GLY A 761 1.80 -20.67 34.79
C GLY A 761 1.20 -19.31 34.39
N ARG A 762 1.45 -18.81 33.17
CA ARG A 762 0.92 -17.53 32.66
C ARG A 762 -0.35 -17.70 31.83
N HIS A 763 -1.03 -18.84 31.95
CA HIS A 763 -2.23 -19.16 31.17
C HIS A 763 -3.34 -18.09 31.24
N ALA A 764 -3.59 -17.49 32.42
CA ALA A 764 -4.60 -16.45 32.56
C ALA A 764 -4.25 -15.17 31.77
N ALA A 765 -2.98 -14.78 31.73
CA ALA A 765 -2.51 -13.64 30.93
C ALA A 765 -2.63 -13.93 29.43
N PHE A 766 -2.27 -15.15 29.01
CA PHE A 766 -2.44 -15.62 27.63
C PHE A 766 -3.91 -15.60 27.21
N ALA A 767 -4.80 -16.20 28.02
CA ALA A 767 -6.23 -16.30 27.73
C ALA A 767 -6.84 -14.92 27.49
N ARG A 768 -6.52 -13.95 28.36
CA ARG A 768 -6.94 -12.56 28.20
C ARG A 768 -6.39 -11.94 26.92
N LEU A 769 -5.08 -12.01 26.70
CA LEU A 769 -4.44 -11.42 25.51
C LEU A 769 -5.02 -12.02 24.22
N ALA A 770 -5.18 -13.35 24.16
CA ALA A 770 -5.73 -14.04 23.01
C ALA A 770 -7.19 -13.62 22.74
N ALA A 771 -8.00 -13.41 23.78
CA ALA A 771 -9.36 -12.89 23.65
C ALA A 771 -9.36 -11.46 23.11
N GLU A 772 -8.56 -10.55 23.68
CA GLU A 772 -8.45 -9.15 23.23
C GLU A 772 -7.98 -9.06 21.76
N VAL A 773 -6.95 -9.83 21.39
CA VAL A 773 -6.42 -9.90 20.02
C VAL A 773 -7.43 -10.49 19.04
N LYS A 774 -8.15 -11.56 19.40
CA LYS A 774 -9.17 -12.14 18.52
C LYS A 774 -10.37 -11.22 18.36
N ALA A 775 -10.80 -10.55 19.41
CA ALA A 775 -11.87 -9.56 19.34
C ALA A 775 -11.49 -8.42 18.39
N TRP A 776 -10.27 -7.90 18.52
CA TRP A 776 -9.70 -6.93 17.58
C TRP A 776 -9.63 -7.49 16.15
N ALA A 777 -9.00 -8.64 15.93
CA ALA A 777 -8.83 -9.22 14.60
C ALA A 777 -10.17 -9.47 13.91
N LYS A 778 -11.19 -9.94 14.64
CA LYS A 778 -12.57 -10.10 14.14
C LYS A 778 -13.21 -8.77 13.81
N ALA A 779 -13.07 -7.75 14.67
CA ALA A 779 -13.58 -6.40 14.40
C ALA A 779 -12.92 -5.77 13.17
N ARG A 780 -11.66 -6.13 12.88
CA ARG A 780 -10.90 -5.66 11.72
C ARG A 780 -11.05 -6.53 10.46
N GLY A 781 -11.80 -7.63 10.53
CA GLY A 781 -11.99 -8.56 9.41
C GLY A 781 -10.77 -9.41 9.07
N LEU A 782 -9.82 -9.54 9.99
CA LEU A 782 -8.55 -10.25 9.79
C LEU A 782 -8.59 -11.74 10.17
N ASP A 783 -9.57 -12.13 11.00
CA ASP A 783 -9.73 -13.48 11.54
C ASP A 783 -10.68 -14.34 10.69
N SER A 784 -10.19 -14.79 9.51
CA SER A 784 -10.95 -15.67 8.62
C SER A 784 -10.10 -16.31 7.52
N ALA A 785 -9.64 -17.54 7.75
CA ALA A 785 -8.85 -18.28 6.75
C ALA A 785 -9.56 -18.48 5.39
N PRO A 786 -10.88 -18.78 5.30
CA PRO A 786 -11.55 -18.91 4.00
C PRO A 786 -11.55 -17.62 3.18
N PHE A 787 -11.42 -16.46 3.83
CA PHE A 787 -11.40 -15.12 3.23
C PHE A 787 -9.97 -14.57 3.09
N GLY A 788 -8.94 -15.41 3.21
CA GLY A 788 -7.54 -15.04 3.02
C GLY A 788 -6.83 -14.54 4.29
N GLY A 789 -7.55 -14.44 5.42
CA GLY A 789 -7.00 -13.97 6.69
C GLY A 789 -6.33 -15.04 7.53
N LEU A 790 -5.91 -14.66 8.75
CA LEU A 790 -5.26 -15.57 9.69
C LEU A 790 -6.31 -16.49 10.34
N PRO A 791 -6.01 -17.79 10.57
CA PRO A 791 -6.87 -18.65 11.36
C PRO A 791 -6.73 -18.33 12.85
N GLY A 792 -7.75 -18.66 13.65
CA GLY A 792 -7.72 -18.49 15.10
C GLY A 792 -6.52 -19.14 15.82
N LEU A 793 -5.98 -20.24 15.28
CA LEU A 793 -4.74 -20.87 15.79
C LEU A 793 -3.52 -19.95 15.62
N ALA A 794 -3.40 -19.24 14.49
CA ALA A 794 -2.27 -18.34 14.27
C ALA A 794 -2.28 -17.21 15.30
N TRP A 795 -3.44 -16.59 15.56
CA TRP A 795 -3.60 -15.59 16.61
C TRP A 795 -3.24 -16.13 18.00
N SER A 796 -3.63 -17.37 18.32
CA SER A 796 -3.23 -18.03 19.57
C SER A 796 -1.72 -18.24 19.66
N VAL A 797 -1.06 -18.65 18.59
CA VAL A 797 0.41 -18.83 18.56
C VAL A 797 1.14 -17.51 18.79
N LEU A 798 0.69 -16.43 18.13
CA LEU A 798 1.24 -15.08 18.32
C LEU A 798 1.07 -14.62 19.78
N ALA A 799 -0.13 -14.76 20.34
CA ALA A 799 -0.42 -14.36 21.72
C ALA A 799 0.34 -15.22 22.75
N ALA A 800 0.46 -16.53 22.53
CA ALA A 800 1.20 -17.44 23.41
C ALA A 800 2.69 -17.11 23.40
N ARG A 801 3.27 -16.85 22.23
CA ARG A 801 4.68 -16.44 22.12
C ARG A 801 4.94 -15.10 22.79
N THR A 802 4.08 -14.10 22.60
CA THR A 802 4.17 -12.83 23.34
C THR A 802 4.09 -13.06 24.84
N THR A 803 3.11 -13.83 25.31
CA THR A 803 2.94 -14.10 26.76
C THR A 803 4.14 -14.82 27.36
N ARG A 804 4.74 -15.75 26.62
CA ARG A 804 5.91 -16.51 27.06
C ARG A 804 7.17 -15.64 27.13
N GLU A 805 7.39 -14.80 26.12
CA GLU A 805 8.65 -14.06 25.95
C GLU A 805 8.65 -12.67 26.59
N ALA A 806 7.48 -12.11 26.92
CA ALA A 806 7.38 -10.82 27.59
C ALA A 806 7.84 -10.92 29.05
N ASP A 807 8.35 -9.82 29.60
CA ASP A 807 8.50 -9.67 31.05
C ASP A 807 7.13 -9.76 31.75
N VAL A 808 7.11 -9.74 33.08
CA VAL A 808 5.85 -9.68 33.84
C VAL A 808 5.24 -8.28 33.67
N LEU A 809 4.47 -8.12 32.60
CA LEU A 809 3.81 -6.87 32.23
C LEU A 809 2.38 -6.81 32.79
N SER A 810 1.88 -5.59 32.98
CA SER A 810 0.45 -5.36 33.18
C SER A 810 -0.33 -5.80 31.93
N PRO A 811 -1.64 -6.09 32.03
CA PRO A 811 -2.40 -6.52 30.87
C PRO A 811 -2.39 -5.53 29.69
N ALA A 812 -2.51 -4.23 29.97
CA ALA A 812 -2.39 -3.19 28.95
C ALA A 812 -0.95 -3.11 28.37
N GLY A 813 0.07 -3.41 29.18
CA GLY A 813 1.45 -3.52 28.73
C GLY A 813 1.67 -4.73 27.81
N LEU A 814 1.08 -5.87 28.14
CA LEU A 814 1.16 -7.09 27.34
C LEU A 814 0.44 -6.93 25.99
N LEU A 815 -0.71 -6.28 25.97
CA LEU A 815 -1.43 -5.96 24.74
C LEU A 815 -0.62 -4.99 23.84
N ARG A 816 0.01 -3.96 24.42
CA ARG A 816 0.93 -3.06 23.70
C ARG A 816 2.14 -3.80 23.15
N ASP A 817 2.74 -4.70 23.94
CA ASP A 817 3.89 -5.50 23.52
C ASP A 817 3.54 -6.46 22.37
N PHE A 818 2.33 -7.05 22.39
CA PHE A 818 1.81 -7.85 21.28
C PHE A 818 1.79 -7.04 19.98
N PHE A 819 1.06 -5.92 19.95
CA PHE A 819 0.91 -5.13 18.73
C PHE A 819 2.26 -4.54 18.29
N GLY A 820 3.07 -4.04 19.22
CA GLY A 820 4.38 -3.49 18.92
C GLY A 820 5.38 -4.52 18.37
N THR A 821 5.32 -5.76 18.86
CA THR A 821 6.15 -6.86 18.39
C THR A 821 5.75 -7.28 16.98
N TRP A 822 4.47 -7.58 16.77
CA TRP A 822 3.97 -8.17 15.53
C TRP A 822 3.82 -7.17 14.40
N ALA A 823 3.49 -5.90 14.69
CA ALA A 823 3.50 -4.85 13.68
C ALA A 823 4.86 -4.71 12.99
N ALA A 824 5.93 -5.07 13.69
CA ALA A 824 7.28 -4.86 13.26
C ALA A 824 8.05 -6.17 13.04
N TRP A 825 7.32 -7.29 12.93
CA TRP A 825 7.87 -8.60 12.64
C TRP A 825 8.16 -8.73 11.14
N ASP A 826 9.29 -9.32 10.75
CA ASP A 826 9.50 -9.73 9.35
C ASP A 826 8.68 -11.01 9.11
N TRP A 827 7.54 -10.89 8.44
CA TRP A 827 6.59 -11.98 8.25
C TRP A 827 7.12 -13.15 7.40
N ARG A 828 8.28 -12.99 6.75
CA ARG A 828 9.01 -14.09 6.10
C ARG A 828 9.72 -14.98 7.12
N ASP A 829 10.09 -14.44 8.28
CA ASP A 829 10.66 -15.22 9.37
C ASP A 829 9.58 -16.09 10.01
N PRO A 830 9.79 -17.42 10.10
CA PRO A 830 8.79 -18.34 10.62
C PRO A 830 8.53 -18.08 12.11
N VAL A 831 7.25 -18.12 12.46
CA VAL A 831 6.73 -17.99 13.82
C VAL A 831 6.22 -19.35 14.28
N GLY A 832 6.86 -19.91 15.29
CA GLY A 832 6.43 -21.12 15.98
C GLY A 832 6.57 -20.99 17.50
N LEU A 833 6.01 -21.93 18.25
CA LEU A 833 6.20 -22.00 19.69
C LEU A 833 7.55 -22.62 20.05
N ASP A 834 7.96 -23.71 19.39
CA ASP A 834 9.30 -24.25 19.59
C ASP A 834 10.33 -23.58 18.66
N PRO A 835 11.61 -23.48 19.07
CA PRO A 835 12.66 -23.07 18.16
C PRO A 835 12.79 -24.16 17.10
N VAL A 836 12.23 -23.91 15.91
CA VAL A 836 12.54 -24.70 14.72
C VAL A 836 14.04 -24.50 14.46
N GLY A 837 14.88 -25.44 14.91
CA GLY A 837 16.30 -25.51 14.56
C GLY A 837 17.26 -24.48 15.19
N ARG A 838 17.17 -24.18 16.50
CA ARG A 838 18.35 -23.70 17.27
C ARG A 838 19.03 -24.87 17.98
N GLY A 839 19.45 -25.87 17.22
CA GLY A 839 20.45 -26.84 17.67
C GLY A 839 21.82 -26.38 17.18
N SER A 840 22.66 -25.87 18.10
CA SER A 840 24.13 -25.85 17.98
C SER A 840 24.73 -25.36 16.64
N VAL A 841 24.88 -24.04 16.42
CA VAL A 841 26.01 -23.51 15.63
C VAL A 841 26.37 -22.09 16.09
N GLY A 842 27.68 -21.85 16.24
CA GLY A 842 28.26 -20.53 16.51
C GLY A 842 28.05 -19.54 15.36
N ARG A 843 28.51 -18.30 15.60
CA ARG A 843 28.48 -17.16 14.66
C ARG A 843 28.81 -17.56 13.21
N GLY A 844 27.84 -17.36 12.31
CA GLY A 844 28.07 -17.22 10.86
C GLY A 844 27.21 -18.11 9.95
N GLY A 845 26.33 -17.49 9.16
CA GLY A 845 25.68 -18.08 7.97
C GLY A 845 24.18 -18.42 8.10
N PRO A 846 23.33 -18.09 7.09
CA PRO A 846 21.91 -18.46 7.09
C PRO A 846 21.74 -19.94 6.69
N VAL A 847 21.10 -20.73 7.55
CA VAL A 847 20.71 -22.11 7.24
C VAL A 847 19.37 -22.08 6.48
N GLY A 848 19.37 -22.66 5.28
CA GLY A 848 18.21 -22.72 4.39
C GLY A 848 17.03 -23.50 4.97
N LEU A 849 15.83 -23.11 4.54
CA LEU A 849 14.50 -23.64 4.91
C LEU A 849 14.24 -25.10 4.45
N SER A 850 15.27 -25.90 4.16
CA SER A 850 15.17 -27.21 3.51
C SER A 850 14.62 -28.33 4.41
N HIS A 851 14.33 -28.09 5.68
CA HIS A 851 13.79 -29.09 6.61
C HIS A 851 12.31 -28.92 6.98
N VAL A 852 11.62 -27.89 6.45
CA VAL A 852 10.22 -27.60 6.82
C VAL A 852 9.26 -27.88 5.66
N GLY A 853 9.39 -28.98 4.93
CA GLY A 853 8.33 -29.53 4.06
C GLY A 853 7.59 -28.56 3.12
N LEU A 854 8.19 -27.42 2.78
CA LEU A 854 7.77 -26.54 1.70
C LEU A 854 8.31 -27.19 0.43
N GLY A 855 7.51 -27.22 -0.62
CA GLY A 855 7.74 -28.03 -1.82
C GLY A 855 9.01 -27.68 -2.61
N PRO A 856 9.09 -28.07 -3.90
CA PRO A 856 10.23 -27.76 -4.76
C PRO A 856 10.65 -26.29 -4.70
N VAL A 857 11.93 -26.03 -4.98
CA VAL A 857 12.64 -24.73 -4.88
C VAL A 857 11.96 -23.60 -5.67
N ASP A 858 11.01 -23.91 -6.55
CA ASP A 858 10.24 -22.99 -7.40
C ASP A 858 9.00 -22.35 -6.74
N GLN A 859 8.69 -22.62 -5.47
CA GLN A 859 7.54 -21.97 -4.82
C GLN A 859 7.88 -20.58 -4.25
N PRO A 860 7.07 -19.55 -4.52
CA PRO A 860 7.26 -18.23 -3.91
C PRO A 860 7.20 -18.33 -2.39
N SER A 861 8.09 -17.60 -1.72
CA SER A 861 8.13 -17.56 -0.24
C SER A 861 6.76 -17.12 0.32
N PRO A 862 6.25 -17.80 1.36
CA PRO A 862 4.97 -17.44 1.96
C PRO A 862 4.99 -16.00 2.48
N ALA A 863 3.90 -15.26 2.27
CA ALA A 863 3.82 -13.85 2.68
C ALA A 863 3.77 -13.69 4.21
N VAL A 864 3.16 -14.65 4.91
CA VAL A 864 3.10 -14.73 6.38
C VAL A 864 3.39 -16.18 6.80
N SER A 865 4.37 -16.35 7.69
CA SER A 865 4.89 -17.67 8.09
C SER A 865 4.55 -18.07 9.52
N VAL A 866 3.29 -18.33 9.85
CA VAL A 866 2.90 -18.89 11.17
C VAL A 866 2.73 -20.40 11.09
N MET A 867 3.44 -21.12 11.96
CA MET A 867 3.52 -22.58 11.98
C MET A 867 2.60 -23.21 13.02
N THR A 868 2.12 -24.44 12.75
CA THR A 868 1.41 -25.23 13.76
C THR A 868 2.35 -25.64 14.90
N PRO A 869 1.87 -25.68 16.15
CA PRO A 869 2.71 -26.04 17.30
C PRO A 869 3.29 -27.45 17.28
N THR A 870 2.58 -28.45 16.76
CA THR A 870 2.99 -29.86 16.89
C THR A 870 3.30 -30.55 15.56
N ALA A 871 4.14 -31.59 15.61
CA ALA A 871 4.55 -32.37 14.45
C ALA A 871 3.37 -33.16 13.80
N PRO A 872 3.35 -33.39 12.48
CA PRO A 872 4.19 -32.73 11.48
C PRO A 872 3.84 -31.24 11.43
N VAL A 873 4.85 -30.39 11.62
CA VAL A 873 4.70 -28.92 11.65
C VAL A 873 4.36 -28.43 10.26
N ARG A 874 3.34 -27.60 10.14
CA ARG A 874 2.83 -27.07 8.86
C ARG A 874 2.63 -25.57 8.93
N LEU A 875 2.70 -24.92 7.78
CA LEU A 875 2.29 -23.53 7.64
C LEU A 875 0.75 -23.42 7.77
N CYS A 876 0.26 -22.76 8.82
CA CYS A 876 -1.19 -22.55 9.04
C CYS A 876 -1.72 -21.25 8.38
N THR A 877 -0.83 -20.51 7.70
CA THR A 877 -1.10 -19.22 7.05
C THR A 877 -0.86 -19.27 5.54
N ALA A 878 -0.86 -20.46 4.94
CA ALA A 878 -0.61 -20.68 3.52
C ALA A 878 -1.63 -20.04 2.56
N GLN A 879 -2.73 -19.51 3.07
CA GLN A 879 -3.74 -18.74 2.33
C GLN A 879 -3.45 -17.24 2.25
N VAL A 880 -2.50 -16.75 3.05
CA VAL A 880 -2.24 -15.32 3.19
C VAL A 880 -1.34 -14.86 2.04
N GLY A 881 -1.86 -13.98 1.20
CA GLY A 881 -1.11 -13.33 0.11
C GLY A 881 -0.41 -12.03 0.55
N PRO A 882 0.46 -11.46 -0.31
CA PRO A 882 1.21 -10.23 -0.04
C PRO A 882 0.32 -9.04 0.33
N GLY A 883 -0.79 -8.81 -0.37
CA GLY A 883 -1.69 -7.69 -0.06
C GLY A 883 -2.37 -7.83 1.32
N PHE A 884 -2.64 -9.06 1.76
CA PHE A 884 -3.16 -9.30 3.11
C PHE A 884 -2.06 -9.12 4.18
N ARG A 885 -0.82 -9.51 3.90
CA ARG A 885 0.33 -9.22 4.79
C ARG A 885 0.47 -7.72 5.04
N ASP A 886 0.36 -6.91 3.99
CA ASP A 886 0.49 -5.45 4.11
C ASP A 886 -0.67 -4.87 4.93
N LEU A 887 -1.91 -5.34 4.69
CA LEU A 887 -3.06 -5.03 5.56
C LEU A 887 -2.81 -5.44 7.02
N LEU A 888 -2.31 -6.64 7.27
CA LEU A 888 -2.03 -7.13 8.61
C LEU A 888 -1.02 -6.23 9.34
N ALA A 889 0.06 -5.83 8.66
CA ALA A 889 1.09 -4.96 9.22
C ALA A 889 0.53 -3.55 9.54
N ASP A 890 -0.20 -2.95 8.59
CA ASP A 890 -0.88 -1.65 8.78
C ASP A 890 -1.80 -1.66 10.01
N GLU A 891 -2.59 -2.73 10.14
CA GLU A 891 -3.58 -2.88 11.18
C GLU A 891 -2.97 -3.12 12.56
N LEU A 892 -1.93 -3.95 12.64
CA LEU A 892 -1.17 -4.15 13.87
C LEU A 892 -0.49 -2.85 14.31
N TYR A 893 0.08 -2.09 13.37
CA TYR A 893 0.69 -0.79 13.67
C TYR A 893 -0.35 0.21 14.17
N ARG A 894 -1.50 0.31 13.50
CA ARG A 894 -2.60 1.18 13.92
C ARG A 894 -3.09 0.84 15.33
N ALA A 895 -3.24 -0.44 15.65
CA ALA A 895 -3.62 -0.90 16.98
C ALA A 895 -2.59 -0.48 18.04
N TRP A 896 -1.29 -0.62 17.74
CA TRP A 896 -0.21 -0.15 18.60
C TRP A 896 -0.30 1.37 18.84
N ASP A 897 -0.49 2.18 17.78
CA ASP A 897 -0.54 3.64 17.87
C ASP A 897 -1.76 4.16 18.66
N ILE A 898 -2.91 3.51 18.51
CA ILE A 898 -4.11 3.76 19.33
C ILE A 898 -3.80 3.55 20.81
N LEU A 899 -3.14 2.44 21.15
CA LEU A 899 -2.82 2.10 22.54
C LEU A 899 -1.78 3.05 23.15
N GLU A 900 -0.82 3.53 22.36
CA GLU A 900 0.19 4.50 22.82
C GLU A 900 -0.40 5.90 23.00
N THR A 901 -1.27 6.31 22.09
CA THR A 901 -2.02 7.56 22.23
C THR A 901 -2.93 7.51 23.45
N ALA A 902 -3.63 6.40 23.69
CA ALA A 902 -4.40 6.18 24.90
C ALA A 902 -3.53 6.22 26.16
N ALA A 903 -2.35 5.58 26.15
CA ALA A 903 -1.43 5.60 27.28
C ALA A 903 -0.93 7.02 27.62
N ARG A 904 -0.71 7.87 26.61
CA ARG A 904 -0.28 9.27 26.77
C ARG A 904 -1.41 10.22 27.17
N THR A 905 -2.62 10.00 26.69
CA THR A 905 -3.75 10.94 26.84
C THR A 905 -4.75 10.53 27.92
N GLY A 906 -4.71 9.27 28.38
CA GLY A 906 -5.74 8.70 29.26
C GLY A 906 -7.06 8.35 28.56
N ALA A 907 -7.13 8.48 27.23
CA ALA A 907 -8.32 8.12 26.46
C ALA A 907 -8.56 6.60 26.46
N ASP A 908 -9.82 6.17 26.41
CA ASP A 908 -10.17 4.75 26.25
C ASP A 908 -9.85 4.28 24.82
N PRO A 909 -8.95 3.31 24.62
CA PRO A 909 -8.58 2.82 23.29
C PRO A 909 -9.64 1.89 22.68
N LEU A 910 -10.52 1.27 23.48
CA LEU A 910 -11.38 0.18 23.01
C LEU A 910 -12.33 0.56 21.86
N PRO A 911 -13.00 1.72 21.88
CA PRO A 911 -13.88 2.12 20.79
C PRO A 911 -13.14 2.20 19.45
N GLU A 912 -11.94 2.79 19.43
CA GLU A 912 -11.17 2.89 18.19
C GLU A 912 -10.55 1.55 17.78
N LEU A 913 -10.03 0.79 18.74
CA LEU A 913 -9.40 -0.51 18.50
C LEU A 913 -10.40 -1.52 17.90
N LEU A 914 -11.66 -1.50 18.35
CA LEU A 914 -12.72 -2.38 17.88
C LEU A 914 -13.57 -1.78 16.74
N SER A 915 -13.17 -0.64 16.19
CA SER A 915 -13.81 -0.07 15.01
C SER A 915 -13.42 -0.85 13.75
N PRO A 916 -14.29 -0.97 12.72
CA PRO A 916 -13.89 -1.51 11.43
C PRO A 916 -12.80 -0.66 10.76
N PRO A 917 -11.92 -1.27 9.94
CA PRO A 917 -10.91 -0.53 9.19
C PRO A 917 -11.56 0.42 8.18
N PRO A 918 -10.88 1.53 7.81
CA PRO A 918 -11.40 2.51 6.87
C PRO A 918 -11.31 2.00 5.42
N LEU A 919 -12.00 0.90 5.10
CA LEU A 919 -11.84 0.17 3.83
C LEU A 919 -12.18 1.00 2.59
N HIS A 920 -13.09 1.97 2.70
CA HIS A 920 -13.42 2.91 1.61
C HIS A 920 -12.22 3.81 1.22
N ARG A 921 -11.25 4.02 2.11
CA ARG A 921 -9.99 4.69 1.79
C ARG A 921 -8.96 3.78 1.11
N ARG A 922 -9.16 2.45 1.19
CA ARG A 922 -8.26 1.45 0.59
C ARG A 922 -8.74 1.00 -0.78
N HIS A 923 -10.05 0.91 -0.98
CA HIS A 923 -10.63 0.33 -2.19
C HIS A 923 -11.41 1.36 -3.01
N ALA A 924 -11.02 1.53 -4.27
CA ALA A 924 -11.70 2.39 -5.23
C ALA A 924 -12.98 1.75 -5.79
N ALA A 925 -13.07 0.42 -5.78
CA ALA A 925 -14.26 -0.32 -6.15
C ALA A 925 -14.40 -1.61 -5.33
N TRP A 926 -15.56 -2.23 -5.44
CA TRP A 926 -15.92 -3.45 -4.72
C TRP A 926 -16.51 -4.47 -5.68
N LEU A 927 -16.27 -5.74 -5.36
CA LEU A 927 -17.03 -6.87 -5.87
C LEU A 927 -18.02 -7.30 -4.79
N VAL A 928 -19.31 -7.14 -5.07
CA VAL A 928 -20.41 -7.61 -4.23
C VAL A 928 -20.78 -9.03 -4.66
N VAL A 929 -20.76 -9.97 -3.72
CA VAL A 929 -21.16 -11.37 -3.93
C VAL A 929 -22.48 -11.60 -3.19
N GLY A 930 -23.58 -11.63 -3.94
CA GLY A 930 -24.92 -11.90 -3.43
C GLY A 930 -25.26 -13.38 -3.51
N LEU A 931 -25.89 -13.91 -2.46
CA LEU A 931 -26.39 -15.28 -2.35
C LEU A 931 -27.89 -15.21 -2.11
N ARG A 932 -28.67 -16.02 -2.85
CA ARG A 932 -30.11 -16.22 -2.64
C ARG A 932 -30.46 -17.68 -2.87
N ALA A 933 -31.28 -18.26 -1.99
CA ALA A 933 -31.80 -19.62 -2.15
C ALA A 933 -33.31 -19.66 -1.84
N ALA A 934 -33.99 -20.76 -2.20
CA ALA A 934 -35.41 -20.92 -1.95
C ALA A 934 -35.73 -21.25 -0.49
N GLY A 935 -34.77 -21.83 0.24
CA GLY A 935 -34.91 -22.20 1.65
C GLY A 935 -33.60 -22.11 2.44
N THR A 936 -33.70 -22.14 3.78
CA THR A 936 -32.56 -22.00 4.69
C THR A 936 -31.51 -23.09 4.52
N GLU A 937 -31.91 -24.33 4.23
CA GLU A 937 -30.98 -25.46 4.07
C GLU A 937 -30.11 -25.32 2.80
N GLU A 938 -30.74 -25.05 1.66
CA GLU A 938 -30.06 -24.77 0.38
C GLU A 938 -29.15 -23.54 0.48
N PHE A 939 -29.61 -22.50 1.19
CA PHE A 939 -28.81 -21.31 1.46
C PHE A 939 -27.53 -21.64 2.21
N GLU A 940 -27.62 -22.41 3.28
CA GLU A 940 -26.48 -22.79 4.11
C GLU A 940 -25.49 -23.71 3.38
N GLU A 941 -25.97 -24.57 2.49
CA GLU A 941 -25.10 -25.36 1.60
C GLU A 941 -24.36 -24.45 0.61
N THR A 942 -25.08 -23.57 -0.08
CA THR A 942 -24.52 -22.62 -1.05
C THR A 942 -23.50 -21.69 -0.38
N ARG A 943 -23.83 -21.17 0.81
CA ARG A 943 -22.93 -20.35 1.64
C ARG A 943 -21.64 -21.11 1.97
N GLY A 944 -21.74 -22.39 2.35
CA GLY A 944 -20.57 -23.25 2.58
C GLY A 944 -19.68 -23.37 1.33
N ARG A 945 -20.29 -23.64 0.16
CA ARG A 945 -19.57 -23.74 -1.11
C ARG A 945 -18.90 -22.43 -1.52
N VAL A 946 -19.58 -21.28 -1.34
CA VAL A 946 -19.01 -19.95 -1.59
C VAL A 946 -17.80 -19.72 -0.69
N ARG A 947 -17.95 -19.92 0.64
CA ARG A 947 -16.85 -19.76 1.61
C ARG A 947 -15.64 -20.62 1.24
N GLY A 948 -15.85 -21.87 0.82
CA GLY A 948 -14.79 -22.77 0.39
C GLY A 948 -14.06 -22.34 -0.90
N ARG A 949 -14.65 -21.42 -1.69
CA ARG A 949 -14.07 -20.95 -2.96
C ARG A 949 -13.60 -19.50 -2.93
N VAL A 950 -13.81 -18.73 -1.86
CA VAL A 950 -13.35 -17.33 -1.77
C VAL A 950 -11.84 -17.21 -1.98
N ARG A 951 -11.04 -18.10 -1.37
CA ARG A 951 -9.59 -18.13 -1.60
C ARG A 951 -9.22 -18.22 -3.09
N ALA A 952 -9.87 -19.11 -3.84
CA ALA A 952 -9.61 -19.26 -5.27
C ALA A 952 -10.00 -18.00 -6.07
N LEU A 953 -11.04 -17.28 -5.63
CA LEU A 953 -11.39 -15.98 -6.22
C LEU A 953 -10.32 -14.92 -5.93
N LEU A 954 -9.84 -14.83 -4.69
CA LEU A 954 -8.78 -13.89 -4.32
C LEU A 954 -7.49 -14.15 -5.12
N THR A 955 -7.07 -15.41 -5.26
CA THR A 955 -5.94 -15.78 -6.12
C THR A 955 -6.17 -15.36 -7.56
N ALA A 956 -7.35 -15.62 -8.12
CA ALA A 956 -7.66 -15.22 -9.51
C ALA A 956 -7.71 -13.69 -9.72
N LEU A 957 -8.03 -12.92 -8.67
CA LEU A 957 -7.97 -11.46 -8.69
C LEU A 957 -6.54 -10.95 -8.59
N GLU A 958 -5.72 -11.57 -7.73
CA GLU A 958 -4.29 -11.29 -7.59
C GLU A 958 -3.54 -11.55 -8.91
N ASP A 959 -3.72 -12.73 -9.50
CA ASP A 959 -3.13 -13.12 -10.80
C ASP A 959 -3.57 -12.18 -11.94
N ALA A 960 -4.74 -11.55 -11.79
CA ALA A 960 -5.26 -10.58 -12.75
C ALA A 960 -4.74 -9.15 -12.53
N GLY A 961 -3.89 -8.90 -11.53
CA GLY A 961 -3.32 -7.59 -11.24
C GLY A 961 -4.05 -6.80 -10.15
N THR A 962 -4.79 -7.47 -9.26
CA THR A 962 -5.38 -6.86 -8.05
C THR A 962 -4.86 -7.56 -6.79
N PRO A 963 -3.56 -7.42 -6.46
CA PRO A 963 -2.94 -8.10 -5.33
C PRO A 963 -3.41 -7.60 -3.96
N ASP A 964 -4.01 -6.41 -3.91
CA ASP A 964 -4.59 -5.76 -2.73
C ASP A 964 -6.10 -6.06 -2.56
N ALA A 965 -6.62 -7.07 -3.26
CA ALA A 965 -7.98 -7.54 -3.07
C ALA A 965 -8.21 -8.04 -1.63
N HIS A 966 -9.30 -7.61 -1.00
CA HIS A 966 -9.60 -7.95 0.39
C HIS A 966 -11.05 -8.39 0.55
N ALA A 967 -11.27 -9.67 0.86
CA ALA A 967 -12.60 -10.20 1.09
C ALA A 967 -13.04 -9.97 2.55
N TRP A 968 -14.08 -9.15 2.75
CA TRP A 968 -14.64 -8.94 4.08
C TRP A 968 -15.37 -10.20 4.56
N PRO A 969 -15.03 -10.75 5.75
CA PRO A 969 -15.49 -12.08 6.16
C PRO A 969 -16.96 -12.13 6.61
N HIS A 970 -17.58 -10.98 6.84
CA HIS A 970 -18.96 -10.88 7.33
C HIS A 970 -19.87 -10.35 6.22
N PRO A 971 -21.08 -10.89 6.06
CA PRO A 971 -22.03 -10.30 5.15
C PRO A 971 -22.47 -8.92 5.68
N PHE A 972 -22.64 -7.94 4.79
CA PHE A 972 -23.16 -6.62 5.18
C PHE A 972 -24.69 -6.56 5.06
N GLU A 973 -25.30 -7.53 4.38
CA GLU A 973 -26.73 -7.82 4.38
C GLU A 973 -26.91 -9.33 4.59
N GLU A 974 -27.77 -9.72 5.54
CA GLU A 974 -28.06 -11.13 5.84
C GLU A 974 -29.54 -11.30 6.19
N GLY A 975 -30.16 -12.34 5.64
CA GLY A 975 -31.52 -12.77 5.89
C GLY A 975 -31.62 -14.31 5.92
N PRO A 976 -32.82 -14.88 6.18
CA PRO A 976 -32.98 -16.32 6.39
C PRO A 976 -32.53 -17.23 5.24
N ALA A 977 -32.50 -16.71 4.01
CA ALA A 977 -32.08 -17.42 2.81
C ALA A 977 -31.30 -16.51 1.83
N SER A 978 -30.67 -15.44 2.33
CA SER A 978 -29.91 -14.50 1.51
C SER A 978 -28.75 -13.85 2.26
N ALA A 979 -27.65 -13.57 1.58
CA ALA A 979 -26.54 -12.80 2.13
C ALA A 979 -25.77 -12.03 1.05
N ALA A 980 -25.17 -10.91 1.40
CA ALA A 980 -24.27 -10.16 0.51
C ALA A 980 -22.91 -9.94 1.17
N TYR A 981 -21.85 -10.35 0.48
CA TYR A 981 -20.46 -10.14 0.90
C TYR A 981 -19.79 -9.08 0.02
N ALA A 982 -18.82 -8.36 0.58
CA ALA A 982 -18.04 -7.38 -0.15
C ALA A 982 -16.57 -7.82 -0.24
N ILE A 983 -16.00 -7.71 -1.43
CA ILE A 983 -14.56 -7.88 -1.68
C ILE A 983 -14.04 -6.55 -2.22
N GLY A 984 -13.17 -5.88 -1.48
CA GLY A 984 -12.50 -4.68 -1.94
C GLY A 984 -11.55 -5.00 -3.08
N LEU A 985 -11.56 -4.21 -4.15
CA LEU A 985 -10.79 -4.44 -5.39
C LEU A 985 -9.56 -3.54 -5.50
N GLY A 986 -9.01 -3.12 -4.37
CA GLY A 986 -7.82 -2.28 -4.35
C GLY A 986 -7.99 -0.85 -4.84
N ARG A 987 -6.88 -0.13 -4.96
CA ARG A 987 -6.84 1.27 -5.45
C ARG A 987 -7.02 1.38 -6.96
N ASP A 988 -6.49 0.39 -7.69
CA ASP A 988 -6.52 0.33 -9.15
C ASP A 988 -7.29 -0.92 -9.62
N PRO A 989 -8.63 -0.90 -9.52
CA PRO A 989 -9.46 -2.08 -9.74
C PRO A 989 -9.52 -2.48 -11.22
N LEU A 990 -9.67 -3.78 -11.49
CA LEU A 990 -9.89 -4.30 -12.84
C LEU A 990 -11.12 -3.66 -13.50
N GLY A 991 -11.03 -3.47 -14.83
CA GLY A 991 -12.18 -3.11 -15.64
C GLY A 991 -13.29 -4.15 -15.57
N THR A 992 -14.55 -3.69 -15.68
CA THR A 992 -15.76 -4.51 -15.49
C THR A 992 -15.75 -5.80 -16.31
N ALA A 993 -15.36 -5.75 -17.59
CA ALA A 993 -15.34 -6.92 -18.47
C ALA A 993 -14.41 -8.04 -17.97
N ARG A 994 -13.20 -7.69 -17.52
CA ARG A 994 -12.22 -8.66 -17.01
C ARG A 994 -12.69 -9.27 -15.69
N LEU A 995 -13.23 -8.43 -14.79
CA LEU A 995 -13.82 -8.88 -13.52
C LEU A 995 -14.97 -9.86 -13.74
N THR A 996 -15.91 -9.55 -14.64
CA THR A 996 -17.02 -10.44 -15.01
C THR A 996 -16.52 -11.78 -15.57
N GLY A 997 -15.45 -11.77 -16.37
CA GLY A 997 -14.84 -13.00 -16.89
C GLY A 997 -14.32 -13.92 -15.77
N ILE A 998 -13.67 -13.35 -14.76
CA ILE A 998 -13.17 -14.07 -13.58
C ILE A 998 -14.33 -14.62 -12.75
N THR A 999 -15.30 -13.77 -12.39
CA THR A 999 -16.40 -14.16 -11.50
C THR A 999 -17.35 -15.17 -12.13
N ARG A 1000 -17.56 -15.11 -13.46
CA ARG A 1000 -18.34 -16.12 -14.19
C ARG A 1000 -17.70 -17.51 -14.14
N ARG A 1001 -16.37 -17.60 -14.29
CA ARG A 1001 -15.65 -18.88 -14.18
C ARG A 1001 -15.69 -19.41 -12.75
N TRP A 1002 -15.45 -18.54 -11.78
CA TRP A 1002 -15.50 -18.88 -10.36
C TRP A 1002 -16.90 -19.33 -9.88
N GLY A 1003 -17.95 -18.65 -10.35
CA GLY A 1003 -19.34 -18.90 -9.97
C GLY A 1003 -19.95 -20.19 -10.56
N LYS A 1004 -19.24 -20.90 -11.46
CA LYS A 1004 -19.75 -22.13 -12.09
C LYS A 1004 -20.07 -23.20 -11.03
N GLY A 1005 -21.33 -23.65 -10.99
CA GLY A 1005 -21.80 -24.64 -10.01
C GLY A 1005 -22.17 -24.08 -8.64
N LEU A 1006 -22.31 -22.75 -8.51
CA LEU A 1006 -22.84 -22.08 -7.34
C LEU A 1006 -24.25 -21.51 -7.65
N PRO A 1007 -25.33 -22.29 -7.47
CA PRO A 1007 -26.69 -21.82 -7.75
C PRO A 1007 -27.04 -20.64 -6.85
N GLY A 1008 -27.80 -19.67 -7.38
CA GLY A 1008 -28.26 -18.53 -6.60
C GLY A 1008 -27.20 -17.49 -6.23
N VAL A 1009 -25.97 -17.64 -6.73
CA VAL A 1009 -24.87 -16.68 -6.51
C VAL A 1009 -24.80 -15.67 -7.66
N VAL A 1010 -24.82 -14.39 -7.32
CA VAL A 1010 -24.67 -13.27 -8.24
C VAL A 1010 -23.48 -12.41 -7.83
N THR A 1011 -22.80 -11.83 -8.82
CA THR A 1011 -21.66 -10.94 -8.58
C THR A 1011 -21.84 -9.61 -9.29
N GLU A 1012 -21.60 -8.52 -8.59
CA GLU A 1012 -21.75 -7.16 -9.12
C GLU A 1012 -20.54 -6.29 -8.76
N ARG A 1013 -20.10 -5.43 -9.68
CA ARG A 1013 -19.10 -4.40 -9.38
C ARG A 1013 -19.80 -3.15 -8.86
N ALA A 1014 -19.39 -2.66 -7.70
CA ALA A 1014 -19.90 -1.45 -7.08
C ALA A 1014 -18.78 -0.39 -6.95
N GLU A 1015 -19.11 0.89 -7.08
CA GLU A 1015 -18.14 1.98 -6.87
C GLU A 1015 -17.84 2.16 -5.38
N CYS A 1016 -16.72 2.84 -5.06
CA CYS A 1016 -16.23 3.06 -3.69
C CYS A 1016 -17.35 3.36 -2.66
N GLY A 1017 -18.17 4.39 -2.91
CA GLY A 1017 -19.21 4.84 -1.98
C GLY A 1017 -20.56 4.12 -2.07
N ASP A 1018 -20.70 3.09 -2.92
CA ASP A 1018 -21.96 2.35 -3.08
C ASP A 1018 -22.13 1.23 -2.05
N VAL A 1019 -21.03 0.66 -1.56
CA VAL A 1019 -21.05 -0.31 -0.46
C VAL A 1019 -21.17 0.44 0.89
N PRO A 1020 -22.03 -0.01 1.82
CA PRO A 1020 -22.17 0.61 3.15
C PRO A 1020 -20.89 0.44 3.98
N THR A 1021 -20.83 1.10 5.14
CA THR A 1021 -19.75 0.83 6.11
C THR A 1021 -19.83 -0.63 6.54
N LEU A 1022 -18.79 -1.40 6.23
CA LEU A 1022 -18.70 -2.81 6.59
C LEU A 1022 -18.44 -2.94 8.09
N ARG A 1023 -19.19 -3.84 8.74
CA ARG A 1023 -19.15 -4.04 10.20
C ARG A 1023 -18.99 -5.51 10.50
N SER A 1024 -18.33 -5.81 11.59
CA SER A 1024 -18.37 -7.14 12.19
C SER A 1024 -19.61 -7.25 13.06
N PRO A 1025 -20.23 -8.44 13.19
CA PRO A 1025 -21.26 -8.68 14.19
C PRO A 1025 -20.65 -8.35 15.55
N GLY A 1026 -21.18 -7.33 16.23
CA GLY A 1026 -20.64 -6.89 17.51
C GLY A 1026 -20.67 -8.02 18.54
N PRO A 1027 -19.74 -8.04 19.51
CA PRO A 1027 -19.93 -8.86 20.70
C PRO A 1027 -21.22 -8.42 21.39
N VAL A 1028 -22.17 -9.33 21.58
CA VAL A 1028 -23.23 -9.15 22.57
C VAL A 1028 -22.55 -9.32 23.92
N PHE A 1029 -21.95 -8.24 24.43
CA PHE A 1029 -21.66 -8.20 25.86
C PHE A 1029 -23.01 -8.22 26.58
N PRO A 1030 -23.30 -9.20 27.46
CA PRO A 1030 -24.43 -9.05 28.34
C PRO A 1030 -24.22 -7.73 29.08
N ALA A 1031 -25.20 -6.83 28.98
CA ALA A 1031 -25.24 -5.66 29.85
C ALA A 1031 -25.03 -6.19 31.27
N HIS A 1032 -23.93 -5.77 31.91
CA HIS A 1032 -23.84 -5.92 33.35
C HIS A 1032 -25.07 -5.18 33.89
N ARG A 1033 -26.07 -5.96 34.32
CA ARG A 1033 -27.05 -5.44 35.26
C ARG A 1033 -26.23 -5.03 36.47
N GLU A 1034 -26.22 -3.73 36.74
CA GLU A 1034 -25.81 -3.17 38.02
C GLU A 1034 -26.48 -3.87 39.19
#